data_AF-A0ABD6CFJ8-F1
#
_entry.id   AF-A0ABD6CFJ8-F1
#
_cell.length_a   1.000
_cell.length_b   1.000
_cell.length_c   1.000
_cell.angle_alpha   90.00
_cell.angle_beta   90.00
_cell.angle_gamma   90.00
#
_symmetry.space_group_name_H-M   'P 1'
#
loop_
_entity.id
_entity.type
_entity.pdbx_description
1 polymer ?
#
loop_
_entity_poly.entity_id
_entity_poly.type
_entity_poly.pdbx_seq_one_letter_code
_entity_poly.pdbx_strand_id
1 'polypeptide(L)'
;MVDKLVDEFGVSKERAVQIPDRVRKVVANPEFKALEEDDLVSEQFMHSFINNLLELLKEQEEETIEARWNKLVKDRGLYAIIGDDILLYDPSTSRFAEDRELIADDGRSLTTQEAMYAAWKNGIEISEVPDGIQLGDTVYRRQEGPTLDQFNSNQLSDFDQPLDQSRLDVDAELHALADVEFPEKAPRNEFVKAIAAARRYITDTGGATMDEIVQTLEPEHNYPIGANGVHARAKGFVPDFRTWWCEQVKKGLEALPDIKAPLSEGGQWRPEDAYEGGFESEDLVTDILEEWYLFEVSFHEAEQERELVAFHDEITRPSAKPLHGPPVFRFQSLTTGKRYKIKRPDLTALEPLTLEQLFNSSQDDEIESLDALADEHSNRVRMDDVDATLDALRTQSIDPTAGLAFLSTLLQEGHEGKETIITELSTLLGDRPELLTNEDVSLAATTCLADISETAPEQALDTVPLLETVANSGSEETRDMAIYALSNISAEYPEELLPMLDILLDSIAAGNTTLRTNALSAVGHITKSYPDTATTVVASLVECLDSAEPKVRANAAGLLGDIAQFHPDIVVDYASVIAGCLTADDDQTRINASIALLRAGEANPETIRAESEHLAAALDDSRAAVRANACTLIGNTEAPVSMTRLKRIAEDDPDEEVREKAEWAATRIE
;
A
#
# COMPACT_ATOMS: atom_id res chain seq x y z
N MET A 1 -1.27 -54.16 -8.81
CA MET A 1 -0.92 -54.26 -7.38
C MET A 1 -2.14 -54.64 -6.56
N VAL A 2 -3.21 -53.83 -6.59
CA VAL A 2 -4.47 -54.08 -5.87
C VAL A 2 -5.03 -55.50 -6.05
N ASP A 3 -5.21 -55.98 -7.28
CA ASP A 3 -5.76 -57.33 -7.51
C ASP A 3 -4.87 -58.44 -6.93
N LYS A 4 -3.53 -58.23 -6.86
CA LYS A 4 -2.61 -59.17 -6.21
C LYS A 4 -2.71 -59.13 -4.68
N LEU A 5 -2.99 -57.97 -4.08
CA LEU A 5 -3.22 -57.85 -2.64
C LEU A 5 -4.55 -58.52 -2.24
N VAL A 6 -5.57 -58.40 -3.09
CA VAL A 6 -6.86 -59.11 -2.94
C VAL A 6 -6.67 -60.62 -3.01
N ASP A 7 -5.97 -61.11 -4.04
CA ASP A 7 -5.76 -62.54 -4.25
C ASP A 7 -4.87 -63.19 -3.18
N GLU A 8 -3.85 -62.48 -2.67
CA GLU A 8 -2.88 -63.01 -1.71
C GLU A 8 -3.36 -62.91 -0.26
N PHE A 9 -4.00 -61.80 0.13
CA PHE A 9 -4.40 -61.54 1.52
C PHE A 9 -5.91 -61.66 1.76
N GLY A 10 -6.70 -61.99 0.73
CA GLY A 10 -8.13 -62.30 0.86
C GLY A 10 -9.01 -61.12 1.29
N VAL A 11 -8.59 -59.87 1.02
CA VAL A 11 -9.31 -58.63 1.39
C VAL A 11 -10.14 -58.08 0.23
N SER A 12 -11.15 -57.24 0.52
CA SER A 12 -11.91 -56.57 -0.55
C SER A 12 -11.04 -55.61 -1.37
N LYS A 13 -11.46 -55.35 -2.61
CA LYS A 13 -10.71 -54.46 -3.53
C LYS A 13 -10.61 -53.05 -2.97
N GLU A 14 -11.66 -52.57 -2.31
CA GLU A 14 -11.73 -51.26 -1.67
C GLU A 14 -10.73 -51.12 -0.52
N ARG A 15 -10.51 -52.18 0.28
CA ARG A 15 -9.49 -52.20 1.34
C ARG A 15 -8.08 -52.31 0.79
N ALA A 16 -7.88 -53.14 -0.24
CA ALA A 16 -6.58 -53.32 -0.88
C ALA A 16 -6.03 -52.04 -1.56
N VAL A 17 -6.89 -51.08 -1.91
CA VAL A 17 -6.50 -49.80 -2.55
C VAL A 17 -5.80 -48.84 -1.58
N GLN A 18 -6.07 -48.93 -0.27
CA GLN A 18 -5.55 -47.99 0.72
C GLN A 18 -4.02 -48.00 0.82
N ILE A 19 -3.40 -49.18 0.68
CA ILE A 19 -1.94 -49.34 0.74
C ILE A 19 -1.25 -48.65 -0.45
N PRO A 20 -1.60 -48.91 -1.73
CA PRO A 20 -1.06 -48.17 -2.86
C PRO A 20 -1.31 -46.65 -2.83
N ASP A 21 -2.42 -46.19 -2.25
CA ASP A 21 -2.67 -44.77 -2.06
C ASP A 21 -1.71 -44.16 -1.03
N ARG A 22 -1.42 -44.87 0.07
CA ARG A 22 -0.42 -44.44 1.05
C ARG A 22 1.00 -44.45 0.48
N VAL A 23 1.36 -45.42 -0.35
CA VAL A 23 2.63 -45.40 -1.09
C VAL A 23 2.73 -44.19 -2.00
N ARG A 24 1.66 -43.82 -2.72
CA ARG A 24 1.64 -42.60 -3.54
C ARG A 24 1.79 -41.34 -2.69
N LYS A 25 1.16 -41.28 -1.52
CA LYS A 25 1.34 -40.17 -0.57
C LYS A 25 2.77 -40.10 -0.04
N VAL A 26 3.42 -41.23 0.22
CA VAL A 26 4.84 -41.29 0.61
C VAL A 26 5.72 -40.71 -0.49
N VAL A 27 5.53 -41.14 -1.73
CA VAL A 27 6.32 -40.68 -2.88
C VAL A 27 6.08 -39.19 -3.18
N ALA A 28 4.85 -38.72 -2.97
CA ALA A 28 4.48 -37.33 -3.22
C ALA A 28 4.72 -36.42 -2.01
N ASN A 29 5.17 -36.95 -0.86
CA ASN A 29 5.42 -36.16 0.33
C ASN A 29 6.67 -35.28 0.08
N PRO A 30 6.57 -33.95 0.17
CA PRO A 30 7.67 -33.03 -0.11
C PRO A 30 8.90 -33.27 0.78
N GLU A 31 8.69 -33.63 2.04
CA GLU A 31 9.77 -33.90 3.00
C GLU A 31 10.53 -35.17 2.61
N PHE A 32 9.82 -36.20 2.15
CA PHE A 32 10.45 -37.43 1.67
C PHE A 32 11.20 -37.20 0.34
N LYS A 33 10.64 -36.39 -0.56
CA LYS A 33 11.25 -36.04 -1.84
C LYS A 33 12.51 -35.18 -1.69
N ALA A 34 12.51 -34.25 -0.73
CA ALA A 34 13.69 -33.48 -0.35
C ALA A 34 14.81 -34.39 0.19
N LEU A 35 14.47 -35.40 1.02
CA LEU A 35 15.44 -36.38 1.53
C LEU A 35 16.05 -37.30 0.45
N GLU A 36 15.33 -37.55 -0.65
CA GLU A 36 15.81 -38.31 -1.82
C GLU A 36 16.68 -37.45 -2.74
N GLU A 37 16.30 -36.18 -2.96
CA GLU A 37 17.07 -35.20 -3.76
C GLU A 37 18.41 -34.84 -3.09
N ASP A 38 18.49 -34.95 -1.76
CA ASP A 38 19.71 -34.71 -0.95
C ASP A 38 20.55 -35.99 -0.67
N ASP A 39 20.21 -37.13 -1.28
CA ASP A 39 20.94 -38.41 -1.17
C ASP A 39 21.03 -38.98 0.28
N LEU A 40 20.16 -38.50 1.17
CA LEU A 40 20.05 -38.93 2.58
C LEU A 40 19.20 -40.20 2.72
N VAL A 41 18.29 -40.44 1.77
CA VAL A 41 17.56 -41.70 1.57
C VAL A 41 17.81 -42.17 0.15
N SER A 42 18.34 -43.40 -0.03
CA SER A 42 18.78 -43.83 -1.36
C SER A 42 17.63 -44.13 -2.33
N GLU A 43 17.78 -43.73 -3.59
CA GLU A 43 16.85 -44.05 -4.70
C GLU A 43 16.55 -45.57 -4.79
N GLN A 44 17.52 -46.39 -4.37
CA GLN A 44 17.42 -47.85 -4.30
C GLN A 44 16.46 -48.35 -3.20
N PHE A 45 16.30 -47.62 -2.10
CA PHE A 45 15.36 -47.93 -1.02
C PHE A 45 13.91 -47.78 -1.51
N MET A 46 13.58 -46.68 -2.20
CA MET A 46 12.23 -46.47 -2.76
C MET A 46 11.92 -47.40 -3.90
N HIS A 47 12.89 -47.64 -4.79
CA HIS A 47 12.73 -48.60 -5.87
C HIS A 47 12.47 -50.02 -5.32
N SER A 48 13.10 -50.40 -4.21
CA SER A 48 12.83 -51.68 -3.53
C SER A 48 11.49 -51.67 -2.78
N PHE A 49 11.15 -50.59 -2.08
CA PHE A 49 9.92 -50.46 -1.30
C PHE A 49 8.67 -50.53 -2.18
N ILE A 50 8.69 -49.87 -3.35
CA ILE A 50 7.55 -49.85 -4.29
C ILE A 50 7.45 -51.18 -5.06
N ASN A 51 8.56 -51.70 -5.56
CA ASN A 51 8.53 -52.88 -6.44
C ASN A 51 8.43 -54.22 -5.69
N ASN A 52 8.87 -54.29 -4.43
CA ASN A 52 8.82 -55.51 -3.61
C ASN A 52 7.80 -55.45 -2.46
N LEU A 53 6.89 -54.47 -2.47
CA LEU A 53 5.93 -54.22 -1.39
C LEU A 53 5.13 -55.47 -0.98
N LEU A 54 4.72 -56.30 -1.93
CA LEU A 54 3.93 -57.51 -1.65
C LEU A 54 4.72 -58.52 -0.80
N GLU A 55 6.00 -58.72 -1.08
CA GLU A 55 6.87 -59.62 -0.30
C GLU A 55 7.22 -59.00 1.05
N LEU A 56 7.48 -57.69 1.10
CA LEU A 56 7.72 -56.97 2.36
C LEU A 56 6.54 -57.05 3.33
N LEU A 57 5.31 -57.04 2.81
CA LEU A 57 4.09 -57.23 3.62
C LEU A 57 3.88 -58.69 4.05
N LYS A 58 4.39 -59.67 3.29
CA LYS A 58 4.36 -61.10 3.69
C LYS A 58 5.31 -61.39 4.82
N GLU A 59 6.47 -60.74 4.83
CA GLU A 59 7.50 -60.88 5.88
C GLU A 59 7.04 -60.37 7.25
N GLN A 60 6.00 -59.52 7.27
CA GLN A 60 5.39 -59.05 8.51
C GLN A 60 4.58 -60.17 9.18
N GLU A 61 4.54 -60.23 10.51
CA GLU A 61 3.93 -61.35 11.25
C GLU A 61 2.46 -61.10 11.63
N GLU A 62 1.93 -59.91 11.33
CA GLU A 62 0.63 -59.43 11.81
C GLU A 62 -0.54 -60.08 11.08
N GLU A 63 -1.70 -60.15 11.73
CA GLU A 63 -2.85 -60.90 11.19
C GLU A 63 -3.58 -60.17 10.05
N THR A 64 -3.62 -58.82 10.08
CA THR A 64 -4.32 -58.01 9.07
C THR A 64 -3.34 -57.30 8.14
N ILE A 65 -3.80 -56.99 6.93
CA ILE A 65 -2.96 -56.30 5.95
C ILE A 65 -2.62 -54.86 6.39
N GLU A 66 -3.51 -54.21 7.15
CA GLU A 66 -3.31 -52.87 7.72
C GLU A 66 -2.27 -52.89 8.85
N ALA A 67 -2.28 -53.90 9.72
CA ALA A 67 -1.27 -54.06 10.76
C ALA A 67 0.11 -54.36 10.17
N ARG A 68 0.16 -55.23 9.15
CA ARG A 68 1.39 -55.51 8.39
C ARG A 68 1.95 -54.22 7.78
N TRP A 69 1.10 -53.39 7.18
CA TRP A 69 1.50 -52.09 6.64
C TRP A 69 2.03 -51.14 7.72
N ASN A 70 1.29 -50.96 8.82
CA ASN A 70 1.69 -50.06 9.90
C ASN A 70 3.03 -50.43 10.52
N LYS A 71 3.25 -51.74 10.72
CA LYS A 71 4.53 -52.21 11.24
C LYS A 71 5.65 -52.00 10.23
N LEU A 72 5.44 -52.38 8.97
CA LEU A 72 6.42 -52.16 7.91
C LEU A 72 6.84 -50.68 7.84
N VAL A 73 5.90 -49.76 7.94
CA VAL A 73 6.15 -48.32 7.90
C VAL A 73 6.90 -47.81 9.13
N LYS A 74 6.60 -48.35 10.32
CA LYS A 74 7.33 -48.02 11.56
C LYS A 74 8.74 -48.59 11.57
N ASP A 75 8.91 -49.85 11.18
CA ASP A 75 10.21 -50.54 11.12
C ASP A 75 11.14 -49.92 10.08
N ARG A 76 10.57 -49.34 9.02
CA ARG A 76 11.32 -48.60 7.99
C ARG A 76 11.53 -47.12 8.33
N GLY A 77 11.09 -46.67 9.52
CA GLY A 77 11.25 -45.29 9.98
C GLY A 77 10.39 -44.26 9.25
N LEU A 78 9.56 -44.67 8.30
CA LEU A 78 8.72 -43.80 7.48
C LEU A 78 7.67 -43.06 8.32
N TYR A 79 7.23 -43.67 9.43
CA TYR A 79 6.35 -43.02 10.40
C TYR A 79 6.97 -41.77 11.05
N ALA A 80 8.27 -41.77 11.31
CA ALA A 80 8.95 -40.62 11.91
C ALA A 80 9.11 -39.46 10.93
N ILE A 81 8.95 -39.73 9.62
CA ILE A 81 9.04 -38.75 8.53
C ILE A 81 7.65 -38.22 8.18
N ILE A 82 6.64 -39.09 8.08
CA ILE A 82 5.32 -38.73 7.53
C ILE A 82 4.25 -38.58 8.63
N GLY A 83 4.53 -39.00 9.86
CA GLY A 83 3.60 -38.88 10.99
C GLY A 83 2.41 -39.83 10.90
N ASP A 84 1.32 -39.56 11.62
CA ASP A 84 0.16 -40.46 11.73
C ASP A 84 -0.60 -40.68 10.40
N ASP A 85 -0.44 -39.77 9.44
CA ASP A 85 -1.15 -39.80 8.15
C ASP A 85 -0.82 -41.01 7.26
N ILE A 86 0.33 -41.64 7.49
CA ILE A 86 0.76 -42.84 6.76
C ILE A 86 0.15 -44.13 7.33
N LEU A 87 -0.35 -44.09 8.56
CA LEU A 87 -0.89 -45.28 9.23
C LEU A 87 -2.30 -45.60 8.71
N LEU A 88 -2.65 -46.87 8.82
CA LEU A 88 -3.97 -47.43 8.54
C LEU A 88 -4.60 -47.91 9.84
N TYR A 89 -5.91 -47.81 9.96
CA TYR A 89 -6.59 -48.37 11.12
C TYR A 89 -6.63 -49.91 11.02
N ASP A 90 -6.21 -50.60 12.09
CA ASP A 90 -6.22 -52.07 12.15
C ASP A 90 -7.49 -52.59 12.85
N PRO A 91 -8.41 -53.23 12.12
CA PRO A 91 -9.66 -53.73 12.69
C PRO A 91 -9.48 -54.87 13.72
N SER A 92 -8.30 -55.49 13.81
CA SER A 92 -8.02 -56.51 14.82
C SER A 92 -7.90 -55.94 16.25
N THR A 93 -7.75 -54.62 16.37
CA THR A 93 -7.47 -53.93 17.64
C THR A 93 -8.71 -53.40 18.36
N SER A 94 -9.92 -53.51 17.77
CA SER A 94 -11.17 -52.97 18.32
C SER A 94 -12.24 -54.03 18.61
N ARG A 95 -13.11 -53.75 19.59
CA ARG A 95 -14.24 -54.62 20.00
C ARG A 95 -15.32 -54.80 18.92
N PHE A 96 -15.29 -54.03 17.83
CA PHE A 96 -16.32 -54.01 16.79
C PHE A 96 -15.81 -54.52 15.43
N ALA A 97 -15.20 -55.70 15.41
CA ALA A 97 -14.66 -56.34 14.21
C ALA A 97 -15.71 -56.74 13.14
N GLU A 98 -17.01 -56.64 13.45
CA GLU A 98 -18.10 -56.93 12.50
C GLU A 98 -18.73 -55.65 11.95
N ASP A 99 -18.89 -55.57 10.63
CA ASP A 99 -19.53 -54.43 9.96
C ASP A 99 -21.03 -54.41 10.28
N ARG A 100 -21.48 -53.37 11.00
CA ARG A 100 -22.83 -53.26 11.55
C ARG A 100 -23.34 -51.82 11.42
N GLU A 101 -24.66 -51.69 11.25
CA GLU A 101 -25.33 -50.39 11.11
C GLU A 101 -25.44 -49.67 12.47
N LEU A 102 -25.02 -48.41 12.49
CA LEU A 102 -25.03 -47.48 13.62
C LEU A 102 -25.88 -46.26 13.25
N ILE A 103 -26.57 -45.67 14.23
CA ILE A 103 -27.51 -44.58 13.99
C ILE A 103 -27.15 -43.38 14.87
N ALA A 104 -27.06 -42.19 14.28
CA ALA A 104 -26.88 -40.93 15.00
C ALA A 104 -28.19 -40.38 15.55
N ASP A 105 -28.09 -39.46 16.51
CA ASP A 105 -29.25 -38.85 17.19
C ASP A 105 -30.18 -38.07 16.22
N ASP A 106 -29.69 -37.69 15.04
CA ASP A 106 -30.45 -37.03 13.97
C ASP A 106 -31.08 -38.00 12.94
N GLY A 107 -30.94 -39.31 13.16
CA GLY A 107 -31.54 -40.36 12.32
C GLY A 107 -30.69 -40.79 11.13
N ARG A 108 -29.47 -40.26 10.94
CA ARG A 108 -28.53 -40.76 9.93
C ARG A 108 -27.99 -42.13 10.34
N SER A 109 -28.00 -43.11 9.44
CA SER A 109 -27.34 -44.41 9.64
C SER A 109 -26.12 -44.58 8.74
N LEU A 110 -25.13 -45.30 9.24
CA LEU A 110 -23.96 -45.74 8.49
C LEU A 110 -23.44 -47.05 9.08
N THR A 111 -22.70 -47.83 8.31
CA THR A 111 -21.99 -48.99 8.85
C THR A 111 -20.65 -48.58 9.47
N THR A 112 -20.12 -49.40 10.38
CA THR A 112 -18.77 -49.22 10.93
C THR A 112 -17.74 -48.98 9.82
N GLN A 113 -17.80 -49.74 8.71
CA GLN A 113 -16.90 -49.56 7.58
C GLN A 113 -17.16 -48.27 6.79
N GLU A 114 -18.41 -47.81 6.67
CA GLU A 114 -18.75 -46.55 6.01
C GLU A 114 -18.26 -45.32 6.80
N ALA A 115 -18.38 -45.34 8.15
CA ALA A 115 -17.77 -44.32 9.00
C ALA A 115 -16.25 -44.27 8.83
N MET A 116 -15.59 -45.43 8.78
CA MET A 116 -14.14 -45.52 8.56
C MET A 116 -13.73 -44.94 7.21
N TYR A 117 -14.50 -45.24 6.15
CA TYR A 117 -14.25 -44.69 4.83
C TYR A 117 -14.51 -43.18 4.77
N ALA A 118 -15.54 -42.67 5.46
CA ALA A 118 -15.86 -41.25 5.50
C ALA A 118 -14.83 -40.44 6.30
N ALA A 119 -14.38 -40.96 7.45
CA ALA A 119 -13.27 -40.41 8.23
C ALA A 119 -12.02 -40.26 7.35
N TRP A 120 -11.67 -41.33 6.66
CA TRP A 120 -10.50 -41.38 5.79
C TRP A 120 -10.61 -40.47 4.57
N LYS A 121 -11.75 -40.51 3.85
CA LYS A 121 -11.95 -39.75 2.61
C LYS A 121 -11.94 -38.25 2.87
N ASN A 122 -12.49 -37.84 4.01
CA ASN A 122 -12.76 -36.43 4.30
C ASN A 122 -11.87 -35.87 5.43
N GLY A 123 -10.92 -36.64 5.97
CA GLY A 123 -10.04 -36.20 7.05
C GLY A 123 -10.78 -35.89 8.36
N ILE A 124 -11.87 -36.61 8.64
CA ILE A 124 -12.71 -36.39 9.83
C ILE A 124 -12.22 -37.30 10.96
N GLU A 125 -12.04 -36.73 12.16
CA GLU A 125 -11.62 -37.47 13.35
C GLU A 125 -12.63 -38.57 13.72
N ILE A 126 -12.13 -39.73 14.15
CA ILE A 126 -12.97 -40.87 14.54
C ILE A 126 -12.49 -41.47 15.86
N SER A 127 -13.39 -41.66 16.83
CA SER A 127 -13.07 -42.18 18.16
C SER A 127 -14.12 -43.14 18.70
N GLU A 128 -13.71 -44.08 19.55
CA GLU A 128 -14.60 -45.09 20.14
C GLU A 128 -15.36 -44.50 21.34
N VAL A 129 -16.69 -44.69 21.38
CA VAL A 129 -17.55 -44.29 22.51
C VAL A 129 -18.35 -45.50 23.01
N PRO A 130 -18.91 -45.47 24.23
CA PRO A 130 -19.77 -46.55 24.71
C PRO A 130 -20.92 -46.85 23.74
N ASP A 131 -21.00 -48.11 23.28
CA ASP A 131 -22.00 -48.64 22.34
C ASP A 131 -22.08 -47.92 20.97
N GLY A 132 -20.97 -47.34 20.50
CA GLY A 132 -20.94 -46.60 19.23
C GLY A 132 -19.57 -46.05 18.81
N ILE A 133 -19.60 -45.18 17.80
CA ILE A 133 -18.42 -44.47 17.27
C ILE A 133 -18.77 -42.98 17.13
N GLN A 134 -17.83 -42.12 17.47
CA GLN A 134 -17.90 -40.69 17.18
C GLN A 134 -17.13 -40.38 15.91
N LEU A 135 -17.76 -39.70 14.95
CA LEU A 135 -17.18 -39.25 13.70
C LEU A 135 -17.35 -37.72 13.63
N GLY A 136 -16.26 -36.98 13.86
CA GLY A 136 -16.27 -35.55 14.13
C GLY A 136 -17.12 -35.22 15.36
N ASP A 137 -18.05 -34.29 15.22
CA ASP A 137 -18.98 -33.92 16.30
C ASP A 137 -20.21 -34.85 16.41
N THR A 138 -20.33 -35.85 15.53
CA THR A 138 -21.53 -36.69 15.46
C THR A 138 -21.27 -38.06 16.07
N VAL A 139 -22.11 -38.46 17.04
CA VAL A 139 -22.02 -39.77 17.70
C VAL A 139 -23.05 -40.73 17.11
N TYR A 140 -22.58 -41.89 16.62
CA TYR A 140 -23.40 -42.97 16.07
C TYR A 140 -23.45 -44.14 17.06
N ARG A 141 -24.64 -44.51 17.53
CA ARG A 141 -24.84 -45.56 18.54
C ARG A 141 -25.73 -46.70 18.05
N ARG A 142 -25.67 -47.82 18.78
CA ARG A 142 -26.53 -48.97 18.55
C ARG A 142 -27.95 -48.70 19.05
N GLN A 143 -28.97 -48.95 18.23
CA GLN A 143 -30.36 -48.96 18.69
C GLN A 143 -30.68 -50.31 19.37
N GLU A 144 -30.86 -50.33 20.69
CA GLU A 144 -31.69 -51.34 21.34
C GLU A 144 -33.13 -50.80 21.45
N GLY A 145 -34.12 -51.64 21.11
CA GLY A 145 -35.55 -51.26 21.09
C GLY A 145 -36.07 -50.70 22.43
N PRO A 146 -37.24 -50.05 22.44
CA PRO A 146 -37.55 -49.03 23.44
C PRO A 146 -37.95 -49.62 24.79
N THR A 147 -37.62 -48.94 25.89
CA THR A 147 -38.55 -48.89 27.03
C THR A 147 -38.53 -47.54 27.76
N LEU A 148 -39.75 -47.11 28.01
CA LEU A 148 -40.22 -45.97 28.78
C LEU A 148 -39.56 -45.75 30.16
N ASP A 149 -39.66 -44.47 30.54
CA ASP A 149 -40.04 -43.95 31.86
C ASP A 149 -38.97 -43.47 32.85
N GLN A 150 -39.35 -42.33 33.45
CA GLN A 150 -38.96 -41.74 34.74
C GLN A 150 -37.75 -40.79 34.74
N PHE A 151 -38.03 -39.48 34.72
CA PHE A 151 -38.32 -38.60 35.87
C PHE A 151 -37.05 -38.14 36.62
N ASN A 152 -36.81 -36.82 36.54
CA ASN A 152 -36.23 -35.92 37.54
C ASN A 152 -35.35 -36.51 38.65
N SER A 153 -34.17 -35.92 38.86
CA SER A 153 -33.94 -35.04 40.03
C SER A 153 -32.50 -34.51 40.10
N ASN A 154 -32.40 -33.24 40.49
CA ASN A 154 -31.19 -32.57 40.98
C ASN A 154 -30.40 -33.44 41.98
N GLN A 155 -29.07 -33.48 41.86
CA GLN A 155 -28.14 -33.34 42.99
C GLN A 155 -26.82 -32.68 42.55
N LEU A 156 -26.71 -31.41 42.93
CA LEU A 156 -25.55 -30.71 43.51
C LEU A 156 -24.25 -31.51 43.74
N SER A 157 -23.16 -30.87 43.30
CA SER A 157 -21.87 -30.66 43.99
C SER A 157 -21.15 -31.85 44.64
N ASP A 158 -19.89 -32.08 44.25
CA ASP A 158 -18.78 -31.72 45.15
C ASP A 158 -17.44 -31.68 44.42
N PHE A 159 -16.61 -30.75 44.88
CA PHE A 159 -15.23 -30.53 44.50
C PHE A 159 -14.35 -31.77 44.73
N ASP A 160 -13.44 -32.04 43.79
CA ASP A 160 -12.07 -32.47 44.11
C ASP A 160 -11.15 -32.12 42.91
N GLN A 161 -10.44 -30.99 43.03
CA GLN A 161 -9.21 -30.65 42.30
C GLN A 161 -8.00 -31.10 43.15
N PRO A 162 -6.75 -31.09 42.65
CA PRO A 162 -6.20 -31.37 41.31
C PRO A 162 -4.91 -32.25 41.41
N LEU A 163 -4.26 -32.55 40.27
CA LEU A 163 -2.82 -32.85 40.04
C LEU A 163 -2.76 -33.35 38.58
N ASP A 164 -2.42 -32.57 37.55
CA ASP A 164 -1.11 -31.97 37.27
C ASP A 164 -1.31 -30.96 36.10
N GLN A 165 -1.42 -29.67 36.43
CA GLN A 165 -1.36 -28.57 35.47
C GLN A 165 0.08 -28.03 35.48
N SER A 166 0.92 -28.51 34.55
CA SER A 166 2.21 -27.87 34.26
C SER A 166 2.85 -28.28 32.93
N ARG A 167 2.12 -28.85 31.96
CA ARG A 167 2.76 -29.43 30.76
C ARG A 167 2.08 -29.25 29.40
N LEU A 168 1.20 -28.26 29.25
CA LEU A 168 0.57 -27.92 27.97
C LEU A 168 0.40 -26.39 27.91
N ASP A 169 1.46 -25.72 27.44
CA ASP A 169 1.47 -24.35 26.90
C ASP A 169 2.74 -24.21 26.05
N VAL A 170 2.88 -25.13 25.10
CA VAL A 170 4.05 -25.21 24.23
C VAL A 170 3.51 -25.30 22.80
N ASP A 171 3.44 -24.13 22.16
CA ASP A 171 3.86 -23.89 20.77
C ASP A 171 2.81 -23.87 19.65
N ALA A 172 1.83 -22.98 19.74
CA ALA A 172 1.22 -22.44 18.51
C ALA A 172 2.20 -21.52 17.76
N GLU A 173 3.02 -20.72 18.47
CA GLU A 173 3.91 -19.75 17.84
C GLU A 173 5.19 -20.36 17.21
N LEU A 174 5.69 -21.51 17.69
CA LEU A 174 6.86 -22.15 17.05
C LEU A 174 6.53 -22.75 15.66
N HIS A 175 5.26 -22.80 15.25
CA HIS A 175 4.91 -23.11 13.87
C HIS A 175 5.53 -22.11 12.87
N ALA A 176 5.77 -20.87 13.29
CA ALA A 176 6.43 -19.85 12.47
C ALA A 176 7.90 -20.20 12.15
N LEU A 177 8.51 -21.14 12.89
CA LEU A 177 9.85 -21.63 12.58
C LEU A 177 9.89 -22.54 11.35
N ALA A 178 8.74 -23.02 10.84
CA ALA A 178 8.63 -23.98 9.73
C ALA A 178 9.47 -23.58 8.51
N ASP A 179 9.45 -22.29 8.16
CA ASP A 179 10.09 -21.75 6.95
C ASP A 179 11.51 -21.20 7.21
N VAL A 180 12.03 -21.30 8.45
CA VAL A 180 13.38 -20.83 8.78
C VAL A 180 14.43 -21.85 8.34
N GLU A 181 15.32 -21.43 7.44
CA GLU A 181 16.47 -22.23 6.98
C GLU A 181 17.60 -22.26 8.01
N PHE A 182 17.95 -23.46 8.48
CA PHE A 182 19.07 -23.70 9.40
C PHE A 182 20.26 -24.40 8.73
N PRO A 183 21.49 -24.24 9.24
CA PRO A 183 22.66 -24.89 8.65
C PRO A 183 22.61 -26.43 8.71
N GLU A 184 22.98 -27.10 7.63
CA GLU A 184 22.98 -28.57 7.47
C GLU A 184 23.87 -29.36 8.45
N LYS A 185 24.69 -28.67 9.25
CA LYS A 185 25.72 -29.30 10.09
C LYS A 185 25.19 -29.90 11.40
N ALA A 186 23.93 -29.64 11.79
CA ALA A 186 23.29 -30.21 12.98
C ALA A 186 21.77 -30.38 12.79
N PRO A 187 21.11 -31.30 13.53
CA PRO A 187 19.71 -31.62 13.30
C PRO A 187 18.78 -30.48 13.73
N ARG A 188 17.77 -30.16 12.90
CA ARG A 188 16.81 -29.06 13.06
C ARG A 188 16.16 -28.99 14.45
N ASN A 189 15.92 -30.15 15.07
CA ASN A 189 15.32 -30.24 16.41
C ASN A 189 16.22 -29.66 17.53
N GLU A 190 17.53 -29.58 17.35
CA GLU A 190 18.44 -28.95 18.31
C GLU A 190 18.36 -27.42 18.23
N PHE A 191 18.17 -26.87 17.02
CA PHE A 191 17.97 -25.43 16.83
C PHE A 191 16.62 -24.97 17.39
N VAL A 192 15.54 -25.69 17.09
CA VAL A 192 14.20 -25.38 17.61
C VAL A 192 14.18 -25.38 19.15
N LYS A 193 14.89 -26.33 19.78
CA LYS A 193 15.00 -26.37 21.25
C LYS A 193 15.80 -25.19 21.82
N ALA A 194 16.85 -24.76 21.14
CA ALA A 194 17.63 -23.58 21.55
C ALA A 194 16.81 -22.29 21.40
N ILE A 195 16.06 -22.15 20.30
CA ILE A 195 15.15 -21.02 20.04
C ILE A 195 14.01 -20.99 21.07
N ALA A 196 13.37 -22.12 21.35
CA ALA A 196 12.32 -22.21 22.35
C ALA A 196 12.82 -21.84 23.76
N ALA A 197 14.04 -22.25 24.11
CA ALA A 197 14.67 -21.89 25.38
C ALA A 197 15.05 -20.40 25.44
N ALA A 198 15.51 -19.82 24.33
CA ALA A 198 15.79 -18.39 24.23
C ALA A 198 14.50 -17.56 24.33
N ARG A 199 13.47 -17.91 23.56
CA ARG A 199 12.11 -17.34 23.60
C ARG A 199 11.60 -17.34 25.03
N ARG A 200 11.60 -18.51 25.69
CA ARG A 200 11.15 -18.64 27.07
C ARG A 200 11.95 -17.76 28.04
N TYR A 201 13.27 -17.68 27.89
CA TYR A 201 14.08 -16.81 28.74
C TYR A 201 13.73 -15.34 28.54
N ILE A 202 13.52 -14.91 27.29
CA ILE A 202 13.08 -13.56 26.94
C ILE A 202 11.72 -13.25 27.58
N THR A 203 10.74 -14.15 27.43
CA THR A 203 9.40 -13.99 28.02
C THR A 203 9.43 -14.00 29.56
N ASP A 204 10.18 -14.93 30.18
CA ASP A 204 10.28 -15.05 31.63
C ASP A 204 10.99 -13.84 32.29
N THR A 205 11.83 -13.12 31.54
CA THR A 205 12.62 -11.97 32.03
C THR A 205 12.11 -10.61 31.56
N GLY A 206 11.11 -10.56 30.67
CA GLY A 206 10.62 -9.33 30.05
C GLY A 206 11.59 -8.71 29.03
N GLY A 207 12.69 -9.39 28.72
CA GLY A 207 13.68 -8.99 27.73
C GLY A 207 15.10 -9.37 28.10
N ALA A 208 15.91 -9.76 27.10
CA ALA A 208 17.28 -10.21 27.34
C ALA A 208 18.23 -9.83 26.20
N THR A 209 19.46 -9.43 26.55
CA THR A 209 20.53 -9.23 25.57
C THR A 209 21.05 -10.56 25.03
N MET A 210 21.69 -10.53 23.86
CA MET A 210 22.40 -11.69 23.31
C MET A 210 23.33 -12.33 24.36
N ASP A 211 24.13 -11.52 25.07
CA ASP A 211 25.10 -12.02 26.04
C ASP A 211 24.42 -12.72 27.23
N GLU A 212 23.27 -12.23 27.69
CA GLU A 212 22.49 -12.84 28.79
C GLU A 212 21.82 -14.15 28.35
N ILE A 213 21.25 -14.18 27.15
CA ILE A 213 20.66 -15.39 26.55
C ILE A 213 21.73 -16.46 26.42
N VAL A 214 22.92 -16.09 25.92
CA VAL A 214 24.02 -17.01 25.65
C VAL A 214 24.67 -17.52 26.94
N GLN A 215 24.82 -16.66 27.94
CA GLN A 215 25.33 -17.08 29.25
C GLN A 215 24.37 -18.05 29.94
N THR A 216 23.07 -17.88 29.74
CA THR A 216 22.04 -18.74 30.32
C THR A 216 21.91 -20.07 29.57
N LEU A 217 21.89 -20.01 28.24
CA LEU A 217 21.84 -21.16 27.36
C LEU A 217 23.26 -21.68 27.14
N GLU A 218 23.91 -22.23 28.17
CA GLU A 218 25.27 -22.79 28.03
C GLU A 218 25.32 -23.84 26.89
N PRO A 219 25.89 -23.53 25.71
CA PRO A 219 25.77 -24.42 24.55
C PRO A 219 26.66 -25.68 24.68
N GLU A 220 27.58 -25.71 25.64
CA GLU A 220 28.41 -26.90 25.86
C GLU A 220 27.77 -27.91 26.84
N HIS A 221 26.85 -27.47 27.72
CA HIS A 221 26.26 -28.32 28.75
C HIS A 221 24.77 -28.61 28.53
N ASN A 222 24.02 -27.64 27.97
CA ASN A 222 22.58 -27.76 27.80
C ASN A 222 22.17 -28.03 26.34
N TYR A 223 22.95 -27.59 25.34
CA TYR A 223 22.59 -27.69 23.91
C TYR A 223 23.83 -27.86 22.99
N PRO A 224 24.28 -29.10 22.68
CA PRO A 224 25.65 -29.40 22.26
C PRO A 224 26.11 -28.64 21.00
N ILE A 225 27.14 -27.80 21.15
CA ILE A 225 28.01 -27.41 20.03
C ILE A 225 28.75 -28.68 19.59
N GLY A 226 28.51 -29.16 18.37
CA GLY A 226 29.10 -30.41 17.85
C GLY A 226 30.62 -30.53 18.02
N ALA A 227 31.19 -31.69 17.68
CA ALA A 227 32.55 -32.14 18.02
C ALA A 227 33.73 -31.15 17.78
N ASN A 228 33.53 -30.11 16.97
CA ASN A 228 34.49 -29.03 16.72
C ASN A 228 34.60 -28.03 17.90
N GLY A 229 33.51 -27.76 18.64
CA GLY A 229 33.49 -26.81 19.77
C GLY A 229 34.34 -27.28 20.97
N VAL A 230 34.24 -28.56 21.29
CA VAL A 230 35.04 -29.22 22.35
C VAL A 230 36.54 -29.14 22.05
N HIS A 231 36.95 -29.19 20.78
CA HIS A 231 38.35 -29.10 20.36
C HIS A 231 38.90 -27.67 20.34
N ALA A 232 38.05 -26.65 20.13
CA ALA A 232 38.43 -25.24 20.09
C ALA A 232 38.73 -24.68 21.50
N ARG A 233 37.94 -25.07 22.51
CA ARG A 233 38.14 -24.66 23.91
C ARG A 233 39.40 -25.25 24.54
N ALA A 234 39.73 -26.50 24.19
CA ALA A 234 40.99 -27.14 24.58
C ALA A 234 42.24 -26.39 24.05
N LYS A 235 42.08 -25.47 23.10
CA LYS A 235 43.14 -24.66 22.48
C LYS A 235 43.00 -23.14 22.74
N GLY A 236 42.03 -22.71 23.56
CA GLY A 236 41.89 -21.31 23.98
C GLY A 236 41.40 -20.33 22.92
N PHE A 237 40.74 -20.80 21.86
CA PHE A 237 40.15 -19.96 20.80
C PHE A 237 38.65 -19.78 21.04
N VAL A 238 38.12 -18.55 20.92
CA VAL A 238 36.67 -18.23 21.03
C VAL A 238 36.11 -17.56 19.75
N PRO A 239 35.97 -18.27 18.60
CA PRO A 239 35.35 -17.71 17.38
C PRO A 239 33.95 -18.27 17.08
N ASP A 240 33.54 -19.40 17.66
CA ASP A 240 32.34 -20.15 17.23
C ASP A 240 31.03 -19.76 17.95
N PHE A 241 31.07 -18.82 18.90
CA PHE A 241 29.88 -18.36 19.63
C PHE A 241 28.99 -17.43 18.78
N ARG A 242 29.57 -16.41 18.13
CA ARG A 242 28.81 -15.49 17.27
C ARG A 242 28.16 -16.21 16.10
N THR A 243 28.86 -17.19 15.54
CA THR A 243 28.35 -18.04 14.46
C THR A 243 27.15 -18.87 14.94
N TRP A 244 27.22 -19.49 16.12
CA TRP A 244 26.08 -20.20 16.72
C TRP A 244 24.87 -19.27 16.92
N TRP A 245 25.08 -18.09 17.51
CA TRP A 245 24.02 -17.11 17.69
C TRP A 245 23.38 -16.67 16.36
N CYS A 246 24.20 -16.20 15.41
CA CYS A 246 23.72 -15.66 14.13
C CYS A 246 23.12 -16.71 13.20
N GLU A 247 23.64 -17.93 13.19
CA GLU A 247 23.19 -18.98 12.27
C GLU A 247 22.09 -19.87 12.86
N GLN A 248 21.90 -19.90 14.19
CA GLN A 248 21.01 -20.88 14.84
C GLN A 248 19.89 -20.24 15.66
N VAL A 249 20.19 -19.28 16.54
CA VAL A 249 19.18 -18.74 17.49
C VAL A 249 18.53 -17.47 16.96
N LYS A 250 19.32 -16.53 16.44
CA LYS A 250 18.85 -15.20 15.98
C LYS A 250 17.75 -15.31 14.92
N LYS A 251 17.99 -16.08 13.85
CA LYS A 251 17.04 -16.27 12.74
C LYS A 251 15.72 -16.89 13.19
N GLY A 252 15.80 -17.77 14.19
CA GLY A 252 14.62 -18.40 14.76
C GLY A 252 13.79 -17.43 15.58
N LEU A 253 14.44 -16.64 16.44
CA LEU A 253 13.76 -15.60 17.20
C LEU A 253 13.14 -14.53 16.29
N GLU A 254 13.79 -14.14 15.19
CA GLU A 254 13.25 -13.19 14.18
C GLU A 254 11.99 -13.70 13.47
N ALA A 255 11.80 -15.01 13.41
CA ALA A 255 10.65 -15.61 12.75
C ALA A 255 9.46 -15.83 13.70
N LEU A 256 9.65 -15.65 15.01
CA LEU A 256 8.57 -15.81 15.97
C LEU A 256 7.74 -14.52 16.04
N PRO A 257 6.41 -14.59 15.82
CA PRO A 257 5.56 -13.40 15.79
C PRO A 257 5.41 -12.74 17.17
N ASP A 258 5.77 -13.46 18.24
CA ASP A 258 5.68 -13.00 19.61
C ASP A 258 7.03 -12.52 20.19
N ILE A 259 8.10 -12.46 19.38
CA ILE A 259 9.43 -12.00 19.80
C ILE A 259 9.98 -10.98 18.79
N LYS A 260 10.34 -9.79 19.28
CA LYS A 260 10.98 -8.73 18.48
C LYS A 260 12.49 -8.70 18.66
N ALA A 261 13.18 -8.51 17.55
CA ALA A 261 14.63 -8.34 17.51
C ALA A 261 15.01 -6.90 17.90
N PRO A 262 16.13 -6.69 18.62
CA PRO A 262 16.62 -5.35 18.95
C PRO A 262 17.16 -4.63 17.72
N LEU A 263 16.97 -3.30 17.66
CA LEU A 263 17.42 -2.48 16.52
C LEU A 263 18.95 -2.27 16.47
N SER A 264 19.65 -2.53 17.58
CA SER A 264 21.12 -2.52 17.63
C SER A 264 21.70 -3.86 18.08
N GLU A 265 22.91 -4.21 17.61
CA GLU A 265 23.57 -5.48 17.93
C GLU A 265 23.80 -5.73 19.44
N GLY A 266 23.65 -4.70 20.29
CA GLY A 266 23.77 -4.79 21.75
C GLY A 266 22.46 -4.69 22.53
N GLY A 267 21.32 -4.53 21.85
CA GLY A 267 20.00 -4.35 22.46
C GLY A 267 19.38 -5.65 23.00
N GLN A 268 18.19 -5.53 23.59
CA GLN A 268 17.46 -6.66 24.18
C GLN A 268 16.40 -7.21 23.22
N TRP A 269 16.34 -8.52 23.08
CA TRP A 269 15.21 -9.23 22.47
C TRP A 269 14.04 -9.23 23.43
N ARG A 270 12.81 -9.04 22.95
CA ARG A 270 11.63 -8.82 23.80
C ARG A 270 10.38 -9.55 23.29
N PRO A 271 9.43 -9.88 24.17
CA PRO A 271 8.10 -10.32 23.78
C PRO A 271 7.32 -9.24 22.99
N GLU A 272 6.44 -9.62 22.07
CA GLU A 272 5.57 -8.70 21.29
C GLU A 272 4.63 -7.92 22.20
N ASP A 273 4.11 -8.55 23.25
CA ASP A 273 3.28 -7.93 24.29
C ASP A 273 4.07 -6.95 25.18
N ALA A 274 5.41 -6.93 25.10
CA ALA A 274 6.20 -5.85 25.72
C ALA A 274 6.05 -4.51 24.99
N TYR A 275 5.46 -4.49 23.78
CA TYR A 275 5.12 -3.30 23.02
C TYR A 275 3.67 -2.84 23.29
N GLU A 276 2.84 -3.69 23.92
CA GLU A 276 1.59 -3.29 24.57
C GLU A 276 1.92 -2.59 25.92
N GLY A 277 2.39 -1.34 25.84
CA GLY A 277 2.67 -0.48 27.01
C GLY A 277 4.15 -0.31 27.40
N GLY A 278 5.08 -0.48 26.47
CA GLY A 278 6.53 -0.55 26.71
C GLY A 278 7.25 0.73 27.17
N PHE A 279 7.22 1.06 28.46
CA PHE A 279 8.05 2.11 29.09
C PHE A 279 9.26 1.58 29.89
N GLU A 280 9.47 0.27 29.95
CA GLU A 280 10.37 -0.34 30.95
C GLU A 280 11.85 0.02 30.77
N SER A 281 12.35 0.19 29.54
CA SER A 281 13.76 0.51 29.24
C SER A 281 13.93 1.66 28.22
N GLU A 282 15.11 2.30 28.20
CA GLU A 282 15.47 3.31 27.19
C GLU A 282 15.56 2.72 25.78
N ASP A 283 16.09 1.50 25.66
CA ASP A 283 16.21 0.80 24.37
C ASP A 283 14.82 0.48 23.80
N LEU A 284 13.88 0.02 24.64
CA LEU A 284 12.49 -0.26 24.23
C LEU A 284 11.77 0.98 23.70
N VAL A 285 11.91 2.12 24.38
CA VAL A 285 11.31 3.39 23.91
C VAL A 285 11.94 3.79 22.58
N THR A 286 13.24 3.61 22.40
CA THR A 286 13.90 3.91 21.11
C THR A 286 13.39 2.98 20.01
N ASP A 287 13.25 1.69 20.31
CA ASP A 287 12.77 0.70 19.33
C ASP A 287 11.34 0.99 18.86
N ILE A 288 10.44 1.31 19.80
CA ILE A 288 9.06 1.72 19.54
C ILE A 288 9.01 2.97 18.63
N LEU A 289 9.85 3.97 18.90
CA LEU A 289 9.86 5.24 18.17
C LEU A 289 10.45 5.15 16.77
N GLU A 290 11.32 4.18 16.52
CA GLU A 290 11.86 3.89 15.19
C GLU A 290 10.81 3.15 14.32
N GLU A 291 10.10 2.16 14.91
CA GLU A 291 9.13 1.35 14.17
C GLU A 291 7.82 2.11 13.88
N TRP A 292 7.33 2.93 14.81
CA TRP A 292 6.03 3.60 14.73
C TRP A 292 6.16 5.11 14.62
N TYR A 293 5.14 5.77 14.09
CA TYR A 293 5.16 7.22 13.88
C TYR A 293 4.08 7.99 14.65
N LEU A 294 2.97 7.33 15.03
CA LEU A 294 1.86 7.89 15.78
C LEU A 294 1.68 7.15 17.12
N PHE A 295 1.44 7.91 18.18
CA PHE A 295 1.43 7.40 19.54
C PHE A 295 0.39 8.08 20.42
N GLU A 296 -0.16 7.33 21.36
CA GLU A 296 -0.75 7.86 22.59
C GLU A 296 0.34 7.97 23.67
N VAL A 297 0.58 9.19 24.15
CA VAL A 297 1.70 9.52 25.04
C VAL A 297 1.18 10.02 26.37
N SER A 298 1.47 9.27 27.44
CA SER A 298 1.19 9.70 28.82
C SER A 298 2.46 10.20 29.50
N PHE A 299 2.41 11.37 30.14
CA PHE A 299 3.56 11.94 30.85
C PHE A 299 3.18 12.93 31.96
N HIS A 300 4.12 13.16 32.88
CA HIS A 300 3.99 14.15 33.94
C HIS A 300 4.58 15.51 33.53
N GLU A 301 3.79 16.58 33.61
CA GLU A 301 4.22 17.97 33.49
C GLU A 301 3.75 18.78 34.71
N ALA A 302 4.71 19.31 35.49
CA ALA A 302 4.41 20.12 36.69
C ALA A 302 3.47 19.43 37.71
N GLU A 303 3.74 18.15 38.02
CA GLU A 303 2.95 17.29 38.94
C GLU A 303 1.54 16.94 38.46
N GLN A 304 1.23 17.16 37.17
CA GLN A 304 -0.01 16.71 36.54
C GLN A 304 0.30 15.69 35.44
N GLU A 305 -0.45 14.60 35.43
CA GLU A 305 -0.46 13.64 34.33
C GLU A 305 -1.20 14.24 33.12
N ARG A 306 -0.63 14.03 31.93
CA ARG A 306 -1.16 14.47 30.66
C ARG A 306 -1.11 13.32 29.67
N GLU A 307 -2.16 13.22 28.87
CA GLU A 307 -2.27 12.34 27.72
C GLU A 307 -2.37 13.21 26.46
N LEU A 308 -1.74 12.76 25.38
CA LEU A 308 -1.92 13.36 24.06
C LEU A 308 -1.59 12.36 22.96
N VAL A 309 -2.24 12.53 21.81
CA VAL A 309 -1.85 11.88 20.56
C VAL A 309 -0.77 12.71 19.88
N ALA A 310 0.36 12.08 19.56
CA ALA A 310 1.52 12.74 18.98
C ALA A 310 2.33 11.85 18.05
N PHE A 311 3.09 12.52 17.21
CA PHE A 311 4.14 11.91 16.41
C PHE A 311 5.54 12.16 16.97
N HIS A 312 6.46 11.25 16.65
CA HIS A 312 7.85 11.33 17.07
C HIS A 312 8.70 12.19 16.11
N ASP A 313 9.32 13.25 16.65
CA ASP A 313 10.26 14.14 15.93
C ASP A 313 11.71 13.64 16.11
N GLU A 314 12.24 12.94 15.10
CA GLU A 314 13.63 12.45 15.10
C GLU A 314 14.64 13.59 15.03
N ILE A 315 15.71 13.50 15.83
CA ILE A 315 16.92 14.28 15.57
C ILE A 315 17.77 13.51 14.56
N THR A 316 17.90 14.03 13.35
CA THR A 316 19.01 13.67 12.44
C THR A 316 20.36 14.11 13.03
N ARG A 317 20.92 13.33 13.96
CA ARG A 317 22.33 13.42 14.38
C ARG A 317 22.95 12.04 14.55
N PRO A 318 23.59 11.49 13.51
CA PRO A 318 24.11 10.12 13.48
C PRO A 318 25.31 9.83 14.41
N SER A 319 25.74 10.73 15.30
CA SER A 319 27.10 10.61 15.89
C SER A 319 27.38 11.24 17.26
N ALA A 320 26.39 11.72 18.01
CA ALA A 320 26.65 12.25 19.35
C ALA A 320 25.94 11.40 20.41
N LYS A 321 26.70 10.54 21.12
CA LYS A 321 26.29 10.06 22.44
C LYS A 321 25.82 11.27 23.26
N PRO A 322 24.69 11.19 23.98
CA PRO A 322 24.20 12.31 24.77
C PRO A 322 25.31 12.79 25.72
N LEU A 323 25.75 14.04 25.52
CA LEU A 323 26.70 14.71 26.40
C LEU A 323 25.99 15.00 27.73
N HIS A 324 26.01 14.01 28.61
CA HIS A 324 25.54 14.04 29.99
C HIS A 324 24.03 14.25 30.20
N GLY A 325 23.29 13.16 30.40
CA GLY A 325 21.90 13.15 30.89
C GLY A 325 21.08 11.97 30.32
N PRO A 326 19.92 11.62 30.92
CA PRO A 326 18.99 10.66 30.33
C PRO A 326 18.51 11.15 28.94
N PRO A 327 18.17 10.23 28.02
CA PRO A 327 17.67 10.55 26.68
C PRO A 327 16.44 11.46 26.77
N VAL A 328 16.29 12.33 25.77
CA VAL A 328 15.14 13.23 25.65
C VAL A 328 14.38 12.83 24.41
N PHE A 329 13.17 12.32 24.60
CA PHE A 329 12.24 11.99 23.52
C PHE A 329 11.46 13.23 23.14
N ARG A 330 11.23 13.41 21.84
CA ARG A 330 10.49 14.56 21.30
C ARG A 330 9.22 14.09 20.66
N PHE A 331 8.14 14.74 21.03
CA PHE A 331 6.81 14.47 20.54
C PHE A 331 6.18 15.77 20.08
N GLN A 332 5.45 15.75 18.99
CA GLN A 332 4.64 16.88 18.54
C GLN A 332 3.18 16.46 18.60
N SER A 333 2.39 17.19 19.37
CA SER A 333 0.95 16.95 19.48
C SER A 333 0.29 17.12 18.13
N LEU A 334 -0.54 16.14 17.75
CA LEU A 334 -1.29 16.13 16.50
C LEU A 334 -2.25 17.34 16.44
N THR A 335 -3.02 17.54 17.51
CA THR A 335 -4.03 18.61 17.59
C THR A 335 -3.47 20.02 17.75
N THR A 336 -2.40 20.20 18.54
CA THR A 336 -1.90 21.55 18.88
C THR A 336 -0.63 21.96 18.14
N GLY A 337 0.03 21.02 17.45
CA GLY A 337 1.37 21.21 16.89
C GLY A 337 2.46 21.50 17.93
N LYS A 338 2.12 21.48 19.24
CA LYS A 338 3.08 21.81 20.30
C LYS A 338 4.09 20.68 20.44
N ARG A 339 5.38 21.05 20.42
CA ARG A 339 6.50 20.14 20.65
C ARG A 339 6.80 19.97 22.14
N TYR A 340 6.85 18.73 22.58
CA TYR A 340 7.19 18.29 23.93
C TYR A 340 8.57 17.63 23.94
N LYS A 341 9.30 17.83 25.03
CA LYS A 341 10.60 17.20 25.30
C LYS A 341 10.45 16.43 26.60
N ILE A 342 10.27 15.12 26.49
CA ILE A 342 9.92 14.25 27.62
C ILE A 342 11.13 13.36 27.94
N LYS A 343 11.44 13.22 29.23
CA LYS A 343 12.54 12.39 29.74
C LYS A 343 11.97 11.27 30.60
N ARG A 344 12.73 10.20 30.80
CA ARG A 344 12.45 9.26 31.91
C ARG A 344 12.85 9.94 33.24
N PRO A 345 12.05 9.85 34.32
CA PRO A 345 10.82 9.05 34.50
C PRO A 345 9.51 9.80 34.20
N ASP A 346 9.55 11.00 33.61
CA ASP A 346 8.36 11.83 33.38
C ASP A 346 7.43 11.25 32.31
N LEU A 347 7.96 10.57 31.29
CA LEU A 347 7.17 9.73 30.38
C LEU A 347 6.63 8.53 31.18
N THR A 348 5.32 8.27 31.14
CA THR A 348 4.68 7.19 31.92
C THR A 348 4.07 6.09 31.08
N ALA A 349 3.58 6.41 29.88
CA ALA A 349 3.16 5.42 28.88
C ALA A 349 3.48 5.92 27.48
N LEU A 350 3.76 4.99 26.58
CA LEU A 350 3.99 5.23 25.16
C LEU A 350 3.37 4.05 24.40
N GLU A 351 2.21 4.30 23.80
CA GLU A 351 1.43 3.27 23.10
C GLU A 351 1.38 3.61 21.62
N PRO A 352 1.83 2.72 20.72
CA PRO A 352 1.63 2.92 19.29
C PRO A 352 0.15 2.98 18.92
N LEU A 353 -0.20 3.87 18.00
CA LEU A 353 -1.59 4.08 17.59
C LEU A 353 -1.70 4.01 16.05
N THR A 354 -2.59 3.15 15.53
CA THR A 354 -2.94 3.12 14.10
C THR A 354 -4.06 4.10 13.77
N LEU A 355 -4.20 4.48 12.50
CA LEU A 355 -5.33 5.31 12.09
C LEU A 355 -6.67 4.58 12.25
N GLU A 356 -6.70 3.26 12.03
CA GLU A 356 -7.90 2.45 12.28
C GLU A 356 -8.34 2.54 13.75
N GLN A 357 -7.40 2.45 14.70
CA GLN A 357 -7.69 2.62 16.12
C GLN A 357 -8.16 4.05 16.42
N LEU A 358 -7.51 5.06 15.84
CA LEU A 358 -7.87 6.46 16.00
C LEU A 358 -9.29 6.74 15.54
N PHE A 359 -9.68 6.27 14.35
CA PHE A 359 -11.04 6.43 13.80
C PHE A 359 -12.12 5.78 14.69
N ASN A 360 -11.76 4.71 15.40
CA ASN A 360 -12.66 4.04 16.33
C ASN A 360 -12.73 4.70 17.73
N SER A 361 -11.88 5.69 18.02
CA SER A 361 -11.64 6.18 19.39
C SER A 361 -12.44 7.40 19.86
N SER A 362 -13.42 7.92 19.09
CA SER A 362 -14.16 9.17 19.41
C SER A 362 -13.28 10.41 19.62
N GLN A 363 -12.09 10.42 19.02
CA GLN A 363 -11.10 11.51 19.08
C GLN A 363 -11.23 12.42 17.85
N ASP A 364 -12.31 13.22 17.82
CA ASP A 364 -12.66 14.02 16.63
C ASP A 364 -11.62 15.13 16.33
N ASP A 365 -11.07 15.78 17.36
CA ASP A 365 -10.07 16.84 17.21
C ASP A 365 -8.77 16.31 16.55
N GLU A 366 -8.35 15.09 16.91
CA GLU A 366 -7.22 14.40 16.32
C GLU A 366 -7.46 14.02 14.85
N ILE A 367 -8.67 13.56 14.52
CA ILE A 367 -9.05 13.22 13.14
C ILE A 367 -9.02 14.47 12.26
N GLU A 368 -9.53 15.60 12.75
CA GLU A 368 -9.48 16.89 12.04
C GLU A 368 -8.06 17.37 11.73
N SER A 369 -7.04 16.86 12.45
CA SER A 369 -5.64 17.29 12.35
C SER A 369 -4.75 16.30 11.58
N LEU A 370 -5.33 15.34 10.85
CA LEU A 370 -4.57 14.32 10.12
C LEU A 370 -3.74 14.86 8.95
N ASP A 371 -4.17 15.96 8.32
CA ASP A 371 -3.40 16.63 7.27
C ASP A 371 -2.01 17.05 7.76
N ALA A 372 -1.90 17.57 8.99
CA ALA A 372 -0.62 17.93 9.60
C ALA A 372 0.31 16.71 9.78
N LEU A 373 -0.27 15.52 9.99
CA LEU A 373 0.48 14.28 10.05
C LEU A 373 1.01 13.89 8.66
N ALA A 374 0.20 14.03 7.61
CA ALA A 374 0.64 13.77 6.24
C ALA A 374 1.72 14.75 5.78
N ASP A 375 1.63 16.04 6.13
CA ASP A 375 2.58 17.08 5.72
C ASP A 375 3.98 16.85 6.34
N GLU A 376 4.05 16.62 7.65
CA GLU A 376 5.35 16.49 8.33
C GLU A 376 5.95 15.07 8.21
N HIS A 377 5.13 14.06 7.98
CA HIS A 377 5.51 12.65 8.10
C HIS A 377 5.02 11.74 6.98
N SER A 378 4.75 12.27 5.77
CA SER A 378 4.31 11.50 4.60
C SER A 378 5.12 10.21 4.40
N ASN A 379 6.45 10.27 4.51
CA ASN A 379 7.35 9.14 4.31
C ASN A 379 7.29 8.04 5.39
N ARG A 380 6.61 8.28 6.51
CA ARG A 380 6.43 7.31 7.60
C ARG A 380 5.02 6.73 7.64
N VAL A 381 4.06 7.36 6.97
CA VAL A 381 2.69 6.84 6.84
C VAL A 381 2.76 5.49 6.15
N ARG A 382 2.07 4.49 6.71
CA ARG A 382 2.07 3.13 6.18
C ARG A 382 0.92 2.95 5.20
N MET A 383 1.04 1.97 4.31
CA MET A 383 -0.07 1.61 3.40
C MET A 383 -1.32 1.17 4.16
N ASP A 384 -1.20 0.48 5.29
CA ASP A 384 -2.35 0.07 6.10
C ASP A 384 -3.16 1.28 6.61
N ASP A 385 -2.50 2.41 6.91
CA ASP A 385 -3.15 3.65 7.35
C ASP A 385 -3.83 4.40 6.19
N VAL A 386 -3.27 4.29 4.98
CA VAL A 386 -3.91 4.74 3.74
C VAL A 386 -5.19 3.94 3.47
N ASP A 387 -5.09 2.61 3.51
CA ASP A 387 -6.21 1.69 3.29
C ASP A 387 -7.30 1.90 4.35
N ALA A 388 -6.92 2.03 5.63
CA ALA A 388 -7.83 2.36 6.71
C ALA A 388 -8.57 3.68 6.45
N THR A 389 -7.89 4.72 5.96
CA THR A 389 -8.54 6.00 5.66
C THR A 389 -9.52 5.90 4.49
N LEU A 390 -9.15 5.21 3.41
CA LEU A 390 -10.02 4.96 2.26
C LEU A 390 -11.27 4.17 2.67
N ASP A 391 -11.10 3.12 3.47
CA ASP A 391 -12.21 2.31 3.98
C ASP A 391 -13.10 3.09 4.95
N ALA A 392 -12.52 3.95 5.77
CA ALA A 392 -13.29 4.80 6.68
C ALA A 392 -14.10 5.87 5.91
N LEU A 393 -13.55 6.42 4.82
CA LEU A 393 -14.29 7.28 3.88
C LEU A 393 -15.43 6.53 3.17
N ARG A 394 -15.23 5.28 2.75
CA ARG A 394 -16.27 4.44 2.12
C ARG A 394 -17.40 4.10 3.09
N THR A 395 -17.03 3.71 4.30
CA THR A 395 -17.98 3.31 5.35
C THR A 395 -18.60 4.49 6.09
N GLN A 396 -18.15 5.72 5.80
CA GLN A 396 -18.60 6.96 6.44
C GLN A 396 -18.31 6.97 7.95
N SER A 397 -17.19 6.37 8.33
CA SER A 397 -16.74 6.27 9.72
C SER A 397 -15.87 7.45 10.16
N ILE A 398 -15.54 8.37 9.24
CA ILE A 398 -14.75 9.59 9.53
C ILE A 398 -15.38 10.80 8.87
N ASP A 399 -15.00 11.99 9.34
CA ASP A 399 -15.28 13.21 8.62
C ASP A 399 -14.61 13.19 7.23
N PRO A 400 -15.37 13.34 6.13
CA PRO A 400 -14.80 13.24 4.80
C PRO A 400 -13.82 14.37 4.49
N THR A 401 -13.94 15.55 5.10
CA THR A 401 -13.01 16.66 4.87
C THR A 401 -11.63 16.29 5.38
N ALA A 402 -11.55 15.78 6.61
CA ALA A 402 -10.30 15.32 7.21
C ALA A 402 -9.63 14.20 6.40
N GLY A 403 -10.40 13.16 6.02
CA GLY A 403 -9.87 12.04 5.25
C GLY A 403 -9.38 12.42 3.86
N LEU A 404 -10.14 13.26 3.15
CA LEU A 404 -9.77 13.75 1.83
C LEU A 404 -8.54 14.67 1.90
N ALA A 405 -8.46 15.56 2.89
CA ALA A 405 -7.30 16.43 3.12
C ALA A 405 -6.03 15.62 3.41
N PHE A 406 -6.13 14.58 4.24
CA PHE A 406 -5.03 13.66 4.51
C PHE A 406 -4.52 12.99 3.22
N LEU A 407 -5.42 12.40 2.43
CA LEU A 407 -5.04 11.72 1.18
C LEU A 407 -4.49 12.69 0.13
N SER A 408 -5.07 13.88 0.00
CA SER A 408 -4.57 14.96 -0.87
C SER A 408 -3.14 15.36 -0.49
N THR A 409 -2.88 15.55 0.80
CA THR A 409 -1.53 15.90 1.30
C THR A 409 -0.52 14.79 0.98
N LEU A 410 -0.88 13.52 1.15
CA LEU A 410 -0.01 12.40 0.76
C LEU A 410 0.30 12.35 -0.74
N LEU A 411 -0.66 12.71 -1.60
CA LEU A 411 -0.43 12.82 -3.04
C LEU A 411 0.59 13.93 -3.36
N GLN A 412 0.41 15.10 -2.76
CA GLN A 412 1.27 16.27 -2.96
C GLN A 412 2.70 16.03 -2.48
N GLU A 413 2.87 15.36 -1.33
CA GLU A 413 4.19 14.99 -0.78
C GLU A 413 4.84 13.79 -1.49
N GLY A 414 4.12 13.14 -2.42
CA GLY A 414 4.67 12.05 -3.24
C GLY A 414 4.87 10.75 -2.47
N HIS A 415 3.91 10.38 -1.62
CA HIS A 415 3.88 9.13 -0.88
C HIS A 415 4.14 7.89 -1.77
N GLU A 416 4.76 6.84 -1.23
CA GLU A 416 5.09 5.63 -1.99
C GLU A 416 3.87 4.93 -2.59
N GLY A 417 2.72 5.04 -1.91
CA GLY A 417 1.43 4.52 -2.34
C GLY A 417 0.62 5.41 -3.28
N LYS A 418 1.21 6.48 -3.85
CA LYS A 418 0.45 7.48 -4.63
C LYS A 418 -0.40 6.91 -5.76
N GLU A 419 0.06 5.87 -6.46
CA GLU A 419 -0.68 5.26 -7.57
C GLU A 419 -1.96 4.55 -7.08
N THR A 420 -1.86 3.87 -5.93
CA THR A 420 -3.01 3.27 -5.24
C THR A 420 -3.96 4.35 -4.76
N ILE A 421 -3.45 5.41 -4.11
CA ILE A 421 -4.27 6.53 -3.63
C ILE A 421 -5.04 7.15 -4.80
N ILE A 422 -4.37 7.46 -5.92
CA ILE A 422 -5.02 8.02 -7.11
C ILE A 422 -6.16 7.13 -7.60
N THR A 423 -5.91 5.83 -7.75
CA THR A 423 -6.88 4.87 -8.32
C THR A 423 -8.10 4.66 -7.41
N GLU A 424 -7.85 4.48 -6.11
CA GLU A 424 -8.90 4.19 -5.15
C GLU A 424 -9.71 5.46 -4.81
N LEU A 425 -9.05 6.61 -4.76
CA LEU A 425 -9.69 7.90 -4.50
C LEU A 425 -10.51 8.39 -5.69
N SER A 426 -10.03 8.23 -6.93
CA SER A 426 -10.83 8.54 -8.12
C SER A 426 -12.10 7.70 -8.18
N THR A 427 -11.97 6.39 -7.91
CA THR A 427 -13.10 5.46 -7.83
C THR A 427 -14.09 5.89 -6.74
N LEU A 428 -13.60 6.20 -5.54
CA LEU A 428 -14.43 6.65 -4.42
C LEU A 428 -15.21 7.92 -4.76
N LEU A 429 -14.56 8.92 -5.36
CA LEU A 429 -15.17 10.20 -5.72
C LEU A 429 -16.19 10.05 -6.88
N GLY A 430 -15.95 9.12 -7.81
CA GLY A 430 -16.90 8.74 -8.85
C GLY A 430 -18.15 8.03 -8.30
N ASP A 431 -17.96 7.12 -7.35
CA ASP A 431 -19.05 6.37 -6.70
C ASP A 431 -19.86 7.22 -5.70
N ARG A 432 -19.28 8.31 -5.19
CA ARG A 432 -19.88 9.20 -4.18
C ARG A 432 -19.98 10.65 -4.66
N PRO A 433 -20.80 10.94 -5.70
CA PRO A 433 -20.95 12.29 -6.23
C PRO A 433 -21.52 13.29 -5.21
N GLU A 434 -22.14 12.82 -4.12
CA GLU A 434 -22.57 13.68 -3.02
C GLU A 434 -21.39 14.42 -2.34
N LEU A 435 -20.16 13.88 -2.39
CA LEU A 435 -18.99 14.54 -1.80
C LEU A 435 -18.59 15.81 -2.56
N LEU A 436 -18.83 15.86 -3.87
CA LEU A 436 -18.58 17.04 -4.71
C LEU A 436 -19.70 18.07 -4.66
N THR A 437 -20.91 17.68 -4.25
CA THR A 437 -22.08 18.56 -4.23
C THR A 437 -22.44 19.07 -2.84
N ASN A 438 -21.88 18.46 -1.78
CA ASN A 438 -22.02 18.95 -0.41
C ASN A 438 -21.09 20.15 -0.19
N GLU A 439 -21.65 21.32 0.16
CA GLU A 439 -20.90 22.56 0.35
C GLU A 439 -19.74 22.42 1.34
N ASP A 440 -19.94 21.70 2.45
CA ASP A 440 -18.94 21.55 3.51
C ASP A 440 -17.74 20.69 3.08
N VAL A 441 -17.92 19.79 2.11
CA VAL A 441 -16.92 18.76 1.71
C VAL A 441 -16.37 18.99 0.29
N SER A 442 -17.15 19.70 -0.55
CA SER A 442 -16.91 19.84 -1.98
C SER A 442 -15.52 20.37 -2.31
N LEU A 443 -14.98 21.28 -1.49
CA LEU A 443 -13.64 21.82 -1.69
C LEU A 443 -12.58 20.72 -1.55
N ALA A 444 -12.58 19.96 -0.46
CA ALA A 444 -11.63 18.86 -0.23
C ALA A 444 -11.73 17.80 -1.34
N ALA A 445 -12.95 17.40 -1.71
CA ALA A 445 -13.17 16.44 -2.79
C ALA A 445 -12.66 16.95 -4.15
N THR A 446 -12.90 18.22 -4.46
CA THR A 446 -12.46 18.83 -5.72
C THR A 446 -10.94 19.04 -5.74
N THR A 447 -10.32 19.35 -4.60
CA THR A 447 -8.85 19.41 -4.46
C THR A 447 -8.22 18.05 -4.73
N CYS A 448 -8.78 16.95 -4.20
CA CYS A 448 -8.31 15.60 -4.54
C CYS A 448 -8.38 15.33 -6.05
N LEU A 449 -9.47 15.71 -6.72
CA LEU A 449 -9.56 15.57 -8.19
C LEU A 449 -8.55 16.46 -8.93
N ALA A 450 -8.25 17.64 -8.41
CA ALA A 450 -7.21 18.50 -8.96
C ALA A 450 -5.83 17.84 -8.87
N ASP A 451 -5.45 17.33 -7.69
CA ASP A 451 -4.18 16.61 -7.48
C ASP A 451 -4.08 15.35 -8.35
N ILE A 452 -5.19 14.58 -8.45
CA ILE A 452 -5.30 13.41 -9.33
C ILE A 452 -5.10 13.85 -10.78
N SER A 453 -5.80 14.90 -11.24
CA SER A 453 -5.71 15.35 -12.63
C SER A 453 -4.34 15.91 -13.02
N GLU A 454 -3.61 16.49 -12.06
CA GLU A 454 -2.25 16.99 -12.29
C GLU A 454 -1.25 15.84 -12.49
N THR A 455 -1.47 14.72 -11.79
CA THR A 455 -0.55 13.57 -11.82
C THR A 455 -0.96 12.50 -12.84
N ALA A 456 -2.25 12.24 -12.98
CA ALA A 456 -2.86 11.16 -13.75
C ALA A 456 -4.22 11.60 -14.33
N PRO A 457 -4.25 12.50 -15.33
CA PRO A 457 -5.49 13.06 -15.88
C PRO A 457 -6.48 12.02 -16.40
N GLU A 458 -5.99 10.87 -16.89
CA GLU A 458 -6.77 9.71 -17.28
C GLU A 458 -7.69 9.15 -16.19
N GLN A 459 -7.26 9.22 -14.92
CA GLN A 459 -8.00 8.71 -13.77
C GLN A 459 -9.15 9.63 -13.36
N ALA A 460 -9.12 10.90 -13.79
CA ALA A 460 -10.17 11.87 -13.51
C ALA A 460 -11.27 11.91 -14.58
N LEU A 461 -11.15 11.18 -15.69
CA LEU A 461 -12.06 11.28 -16.84
C LEU A 461 -13.53 10.96 -16.47
N ASP A 462 -13.76 9.91 -15.69
CA ASP A 462 -15.11 9.53 -15.27
C ASP A 462 -15.78 10.58 -14.36
N THR A 463 -14.98 11.48 -13.78
CA THR A 463 -15.46 12.57 -12.90
C THR A 463 -15.71 13.89 -13.64
N VAL A 464 -15.42 13.98 -14.94
CA VAL A 464 -15.63 15.21 -15.73
C VAL A 464 -17.07 15.76 -15.62
N PRO A 465 -18.15 14.96 -15.70
CA PRO A 465 -19.51 15.48 -15.50
C PRO A 465 -19.78 16.03 -14.09
N LEU A 466 -19.06 15.53 -13.08
CA LEU A 466 -19.16 16.03 -11.71
C LEU A 466 -18.40 17.36 -11.59
N LEU A 467 -17.19 17.44 -12.16
CA LEU A 467 -16.42 18.67 -12.26
C LEU A 467 -17.18 19.76 -13.03
N GLU A 468 -17.95 19.40 -14.07
CA GLU A 468 -18.86 20.33 -14.77
C GLU A 468 -19.90 20.93 -13.81
N THR A 469 -20.55 20.08 -13.01
CA THR A 469 -21.56 20.51 -12.05
C THR A 469 -20.96 21.47 -11.02
N VAL A 470 -19.77 21.16 -10.51
CA VAL A 470 -19.05 21.98 -9.55
C VAL A 470 -18.59 23.29 -10.16
N ALA A 471 -18.02 23.27 -11.37
CA ALA A 471 -17.59 24.48 -12.09
C ALA A 471 -18.76 25.46 -12.32
N ASN A 472 -19.97 24.94 -12.52
CA ASN A 472 -21.16 25.76 -12.75
C ASN A 472 -21.80 26.32 -11.47
N SER A 473 -21.75 25.59 -10.35
CA SER A 473 -22.60 25.88 -9.17
C SER A 473 -21.91 25.86 -7.81
N GLY A 474 -20.62 25.51 -7.75
CA GLY A 474 -19.84 25.49 -6.51
C GLY A 474 -19.54 26.87 -5.94
N SER A 475 -18.95 26.87 -4.73
CA SER A 475 -18.36 28.08 -4.14
C SER A 475 -17.28 28.68 -5.06
N GLU A 476 -16.82 29.90 -4.80
CA GLU A 476 -15.73 30.49 -5.60
C GLU A 476 -14.47 29.63 -5.56
N GLU A 477 -14.03 29.22 -4.37
CA GLU A 477 -12.85 28.36 -4.19
C GLU A 477 -13.03 26.97 -4.82
N THR A 478 -14.22 26.37 -4.68
CA THR A 478 -14.49 25.06 -5.28
C THR A 478 -14.52 25.14 -6.82
N ARG A 479 -15.06 26.23 -7.39
CA ARG A 479 -15.03 26.47 -8.84
C ARG A 479 -13.61 26.66 -9.36
N ASP A 480 -12.77 27.39 -8.63
CA ASP A 480 -11.36 27.55 -8.97
C ASP A 480 -10.66 26.19 -9.09
N MET A 481 -10.87 25.30 -8.11
CA MET A 481 -10.30 23.95 -8.11
C MET A 481 -10.87 23.06 -9.22
N ALA A 482 -12.19 23.15 -9.49
CA ALA A 482 -12.79 22.38 -10.57
C ALA A 482 -12.24 22.81 -11.93
N ILE A 483 -12.13 24.12 -12.18
CA ILE A 483 -11.54 24.65 -13.42
C ILE A 483 -10.05 24.33 -13.51
N TYR A 484 -9.33 24.29 -12.39
CA TYR A 484 -7.94 23.82 -12.36
C TYR A 484 -7.85 22.35 -12.79
N ALA A 485 -8.64 21.47 -12.20
CA ALA A 485 -8.68 20.05 -12.56
C ALA A 485 -9.01 19.84 -14.05
N LEU A 486 -10.04 20.55 -14.55
CA LEU A 486 -10.43 20.53 -15.96
C LEU A 486 -9.30 21.04 -16.86
N SER A 487 -8.54 22.06 -16.43
CA SER A 487 -7.39 22.55 -17.19
C SER A 487 -6.27 21.51 -17.30
N ASN A 488 -6.03 20.72 -16.25
CA ASN A 488 -5.07 19.61 -16.31
C ASN A 488 -5.56 18.51 -17.26
N ILE A 489 -6.82 18.08 -17.14
CA ILE A 489 -7.44 17.08 -18.03
C ILE A 489 -7.36 17.52 -19.49
N SER A 490 -7.67 18.78 -19.78
CA SER A 490 -7.67 19.34 -21.14
C SER A 490 -6.33 19.22 -21.86
N ALA A 491 -5.22 19.15 -21.12
CA ALA A 491 -3.88 19.12 -21.70
C ALA A 491 -3.65 17.82 -22.49
N GLU A 492 -4.28 16.73 -22.06
CA GLU A 492 -4.16 15.39 -22.65
C GLU A 492 -5.45 14.90 -23.30
N TYR A 493 -6.61 15.29 -22.76
CA TYR A 493 -7.95 14.84 -23.18
C TYR A 493 -8.90 16.02 -23.51
N PRO A 494 -8.54 16.90 -24.46
CA PRO A 494 -9.38 18.05 -24.82
C PRO A 494 -10.75 17.68 -25.40
N GLU A 495 -10.92 16.48 -25.97
CA GLU A 495 -12.20 15.95 -26.48
C GLU A 495 -13.29 15.91 -25.42
N GLU A 496 -12.92 15.50 -24.20
CA GLU A 496 -13.85 15.27 -23.10
C GLU A 496 -14.46 16.59 -22.61
N LEU A 497 -13.79 17.71 -22.87
CA LEU A 497 -14.22 19.04 -22.45
C LEU A 497 -14.93 19.83 -23.55
N LEU A 498 -15.08 19.28 -24.76
CA LEU A 498 -15.85 19.94 -25.82
C LEU A 498 -17.29 20.31 -25.40
N PRO A 499 -18.04 19.46 -24.67
CA PRO A 499 -19.37 19.80 -24.19
C PRO A 499 -19.39 20.96 -23.17
N MET A 500 -18.25 21.21 -22.52
CA MET A 500 -18.12 22.18 -21.43
C MET A 500 -17.56 23.54 -21.88
N LEU A 501 -17.40 23.74 -23.20
CA LEU A 501 -16.79 24.95 -23.75
C LEU A 501 -17.49 26.23 -23.26
N ASP A 502 -18.82 26.23 -23.19
CA ASP A 502 -19.59 27.39 -22.71
C ASP A 502 -19.28 27.72 -21.24
N ILE A 503 -19.15 26.72 -20.37
CA ILE A 503 -18.80 26.89 -18.94
C ILE A 503 -17.36 27.43 -18.80
N LEU A 504 -16.44 26.96 -19.63
CA LEU A 504 -15.07 27.47 -19.65
C LEU A 504 -15.03 28.92 -20.15
N LEU A 505 -15.84 29.29 -21.15
CA LEU A 505 -15.96 30.67 -21.63
C LEU A 505 -16.57 31.60 -20.57
N ASP A 506 -17.59 31.16 -19.84
CA ASP A 506 -18.14 31.91 -18.71
C ASP A 506 -17.09 32.10 -17.60
N SER A 507 -16.27 31.08 -17.36
CA SER A 507 -15.17 31.10 -16.38
C SER A 507 -14.06 32.09 -16.76
N ILE A 508 -13.79 32.29 -18.05
CA ILE A 508 -12.85 33.30 -18.55
C ILE A 508 -13.31 34.74 -18.21
N ALA A 509 -14.62 34.95 -18.05
CA ALA A 509 -15.21 36.24 -17.69
C ALA A 509 -15.35 36.47 -16.17
N ALA A 510 -14.89 35.54 -15.32
CA ALA A 510 -14.99 35.65 -13.86
C ALA A 510 -14.13 36.79 -13.28
N GLY A 511 -14.34 37.12 -12.00
CA GLY A 511 -13.53 38.14 -11.30
C GLY A 511 -12.15 37.65 -10.83
N ASN A 512 -11.98 36.33 -10.65
CA ASN A 512 -10.78 35.73 -10.09
C ASN A 512 -9.72 35.43 -11.17
N THR A 513 -8.53 36.01 -11.03
CA THR A 513 -7.44 35.86 -11.99
C THR A 513 -6.99 34.41 -12.21
N THR A 514 -6.90 33.60 -11.15
CA THR A 514 -6.42 32.21 -11.24
C THR A 514 -7.39 31.37 -12.06
N LEU A 515 -8.68 31.41 -11.72
CA LEU A 515 -9.74 30.72 -12.44
C LEU A 515 -9.75 31.11 -13.92
N ARG A 516 -9.68 32.40 -14.24
CA ARG A 516 -9.63 32.87 -15.64
C ARG A 516 -8.42 32.32 -16.39
N THR A 517 -7.26 32.27 -15.74
CA THR A 517 -6.05 31.76 -16.41
C THR A 517 -6.11 30.25 -16.65
N ASN A 518 -6.69 29.48 -15.73
CA ASN A 518 -6.90 28.04 -15.90
C ASN A 518 -7.94 27.76 -17.00
N ALA A 519 -9.04 28.53 -17.02
CA ALA A 519 -10.05 28.44 -18.07
C ALA A 519 -9.48 28.79 -19.45
N LEU A 520 -8.64 29.84 -19.56
CA LEU A 520 -7.93 30.18 -20.80
C LEU A 520 -7.00 29.07 -21.27
N SER A 521 -6.29 28.40 -20.36
CA SER A 521 -5.47 27.23 -20.70
C SER A 521 -6.32 26.09 -21.26
N ALA A 522 -7.43 25.76 -20.58
CA ALA A 522 -8.33 24.71 -21.02
C ALA A 522 -8.93 24.99 -22.41
N VAL A 523 -9.45 26.21 -22.62
CA VAL A 523 -9.95 26.64 -23.93
C VAL A 523 -8.83 26.62 -24.97
N GLY A 524 -7.61 27.00 -24.61
CA GLY A 524 -6.46 26.94 -25.51
C GLY A 524 -6.13 25.52 -25.97
N HIS A 525 -6.14 24.56 -25.06
CA HIS A 525 -5.94 23.15 -25.39
C HIS A 525 -7.06 22.61 -26.31
N ILE A 526 -8.32 22.92 -26.00
CA ILE A 526 -9.47 22.54 -26.83
C ILE A 526 -9.34 23.14 -28.22
N THR A 527 -9.12 24.44 -28.36
CA THR A 527 -9.07 25.09 -29.68
C THR A 527 -7.86 24.66 -30.50
N LYS A 528 -6.73 24.32 -29.87
CA LYS A 528 -5.57 23.76 -30.55
C LYS A 528 -5.87 22.39 -31.17
N SER A 529 -6.59 21.53 -30.46
CA SER A 529 -6.95 20.18 -30.94
C SER A 529 -8.19 20.17 -31.84
N TYR A 530 -9.09 21.14 -31.65
CA TYR A 530 -10.34 21.31 -32.39
C TYR A 530 -10.45 22.74 -32.95
N PRO A 531 -9.71 23.08 -34.02
CA PRO A 531 -9.65 24.45 -34.56
C PRO A 531 -11.03 25.02 -34.96
N ASP A 532 -11.98 24.18 -35.36
CA ASP A 532 -13.35 24.61 -35.72
C ASP A 532 -14.07 25.34 -34.56
N THR A 533 -13.67 25.08 -33.31
CA THR A 533 -14.19 25.79 -32.12
C THR A 533 -13.79 27.27 -32.06
N ALA A 534 -12.78 27.69 -32.84
CA ALA A 534 -12.26 29.05 -32.82
C ALA A 534 -13.33 30.11 -33.10
N THR A 535 -14.30 29.81 -33.97
CA THR A 535 -15.42 30.73 -34.27
C THR A 535 -16.29 31.04 -33.06
N THR A 536 -16.39 30.12 -32.10
CA THR A 536 -17.11 30.29 -30.83
C THR A 536 -16.28 31.07 -29.81
N VAL A 537 -14.96 30.85 -29.80
CA VAL A 537 -14.06 31.31 -28.74
C VAL A 537 -13.55 32.74 -28.94
N VAL A 538 -13.29 33.16 -30.18
CA VAL A 538 -12.54 34.40 -30.48
C VAL A 538 -13.16 35.65 -29.85
N ALA A 539 -14.49 35.78 -29.84
CA ALA A 539 -15.15 36.96 -29.26
C ALA A 539 -14.84 37.12 -27.77
N SER A 540 -14.92 36.04 -26.98
CA SER A 540 -14.63 36.06 -25.54
C SER A 540 -13.15 36.35 -25.25
N LEU A 541 -12.24 35.88 -26.11
CA LEU A 541 -10.81 36.22 -25.99
C LEU A 541 -10.54 37.69 -26.27
N VAL A 542 -11.24 38.28 -27.24
CA VAL A 542 -11.12 39.70 -27.56
C VAL A 542 -11.60 40.57 -26.38
N GLU A 543 -12.67 40.18 -25.70
CA GLU A 543 -13.11 40.86 -24.47
C GLU A 543 -12.04 40.80 -23.37
N CYS A 544 -11.30 39.69 -23.27
CA CYS A 544 -10.21 39.56 -22.29
C CYS A 544 -9.00 40.46 -22.55
N LEU A 545 -8.86 41.03 -23.75
CA LEU A 545 -7.80 41.99 -24.06
C LEU A 545 -7.95 43.32 -23.28
N ASP A 546 -9.15 43.64 -22.77
CA ASP A 546 -9.40 44.82 -21.93
C ASP A 546 -9.29 44.52 -20.42
N SER A 547 -8.85 43.32 -20.06
CA SER A 547 -8.68 42.92 -18.65
C SER A 547 -7.70 43.84 -17.92
N ALA A 548 -8.03 44.24 -16.68
CA ALA A 548 -7.07 44.95 -15.81
C ALA A 548 -5.84 44.09 -15.47
N GLU A 549 -6.01 42.76 -15.43
CA GLU A 549 -4.97 41.79 -15.10
C GLU A 549 -4.07 41.46 -16.30
N PRO A 550 -2.76 41.80 -16.26
CA PRO A 550 -1.84 41.60 -17.37
C PRO A 550 -1.73 40.14 -17.83
N LYS A 551 -1.73 39.19 -16.88
CA LYS A 551 -1.63 37.75 -17.19
C LYS A 551 -2.80 37.27 -18.06
N VAL A 552 -4.00 37.79 -17.82
CA VAL A 552 -5.19 37.43 -18.61
C VAL A 552 -5.12 38.02 -20.01
N ARG A 553 -4.76 39.31 -20.14
CA ARG A 553 -4.58 39.95 -21.45
C ARG A 553 -3.54 39.22 -22.29
N ALA A 554 -2.39 38.91 -21.69
CA ALA A 554 -1.31 38.20 -22.33
C ALA A 554 -1.73 36.81 -22.82
N ASN A 555 -2.41 36.01 -21.97
CA ASN A 555 -2.91 34.69 -22.34
C ASN A 555 -3.94 34.77 -23.48
N ALA A 556 -4.87 35.72 -23.42
CA ALA A 556 -5.88 35.91 -24.47
C ALA A 556 -5.23 36.33 -25.81
N ALA A 557 -4.30 37.28 -25.80
CA ALA A 557 -3.56 37.68 -27.00
C ALA A 557 -2.72 36.54 -27.57
N GLY A 558 -2.12 35.70 -26.70
CA GLY A 558 -1.37 34.52 -27.11
C GLY A 558 -2.26 33.50 -27.81
N LEU A 559 -3.40 33.20 -27.23
CA LEU A 559 -4.36 32.25 -27.79
C LEU A 559 -4.98 32.76 -29.10
N LEU A 560 -5.28 34.06 -29.22
CA LEU A 560 -5.66 34.66 -30.50
C LEU A 560 -4.57 34.47 -31.56
N GLY A 561 -3.30 34.58 -31.17
CA GLY A 561 -2.18 34.28 -32.07
C GLY A 561 -2.12 32.82 -32.48
N ASP A 562 -2.40 31.88 -31.58
CA ASP A 562 -2.43 30.45 -31.91
C ASP A 562 -3.61 30.10 -32.81
N ILE A 563 -4.78 30.69 -32.56
CA ILE A 563 -5.96 30.57 -33.44
C ILE A 563 -5.64 31.12 -34.84
N ALA A 564 -4.97 32.28 -34.93
CA ALA A 564 -4.62 32.91 -36.20
C ALA A 564 -3.71 32.05 -37.09
N GLN A 565 -3.05 31.02 -36.55
CA GLN A 565 -2.28 30.07 -37.35
C GLN A 565 -3.16 29.23 -38.29
N PHE A 566 -4.40 28.94 -37.87
CA PHE A 566 -5.33 28.07 -38.62
C PHE A 566 -6.55 28.83 -39.15
N HIS A 567 -6.98 29.87 -38.42
CA HIS A 567 -8.11 30.74 -38.77
C HIS A 567 -7.70 32.22 -38.74
N PRO A 568 -6.78 32.66 -39.62
CA PRO A 568 -6.34 34.06 -39.66
C PRO A 568 -7.47 35.02 -40.04
N ASP A 569 -8.46 34.56 -40.82
CA ASP A 569 -9.60 35.34 -41.31
C ASP A 569 -10.55 35.79 -40.19
N ILE A 570 -10.78 34.95 -39.18
CA ILE A 570 -11.66 35.34 -38.05
C ILE A 570 -10.94 36.21 -37.03
N VAL A 571 -9.61 36.08 -36.89
CA VAL A 571 -8.82 36.89 -35.94
C VAL A 571 -8.56 38.27 -36.51
N VAL A 572 -8.34 38.40 -37.83
CA VAL A 572 -8.06 39.70 -38.46
C VAL A 572 -9.24 40.67 -38.40
N ASP A 573 -10.47 40.16 -38.26
CA ASP A 573 -11.66 40.99 -38.02
C ASP A 573 -11.56 41.82 -36.72
N TYR A 574 -10.71 41.38 -35.78
CA TYR A 574 -10.43 42.06 -34.51
C TYR A 574 -9.08 42.78 -34.48
N ALA A 575 -8.42 42.95 -35.63
CA ALA A 575 -7.09 43.56 -35.73
C ALA A 575 -6.97 44.91 -35.01
N SER A 576 -8.01 45.74 -35.02
CA SER A 576 -7.98 47.05 -34.35
C SER A 576 -7.86 46.93 -32.82
N VAL A 577 -8.59 45.99 -32.22
CA VAL A 577 -8.51 45.74 -30.76
C VAL A 577 -7.15 45.15 -30.40
N ILE A 578 -6.68 44.17 -31.18
CA ILE A 578 -5.37 43.54 -30.98
C ILE A 578 -4.23 44.56 -31.17
N ALA A 579 -4.35 45.49 -32.13
CA ALA A 579 -3.39 46.57 -32.36
C ALA A 579 -3.31 47.55 -31.18
N GLY A 580 -4.41 47.83 -30.49
CA GLY A 580 -4.40 48.60 -29.25
C GLY A 580 -3.49 47.97 -28.18
N CYS A 581 -3.44 46.64 -28.11
CA CYS A 581 -2.59 45.89 -27.19
C CYS A 581 -1.09 46.02 -27.48
N LEU A 582 -0.67 46.56 -28.63
CA LEU A 582 0.74 46.89 -28.91
C LEU A 582 1.28 48.04 -28.03
N THR A 583 0.43 48.68 -27.23
CA THR A 583 0.81 49.74 -26.28
C THR A 583 0.48 49.38 -24.83
N ALA A 584 0.19 48.11 -24.55
CA ALA A 584 -0.09 47.63 -23.19
C ALA A 584 1.07 47.91 -22.22
N ASP A 585 0.74 48.07 -20.94
CA ASP A 585 1.70 48.39 -19.88
C ASP A 585 2.65 47.22 -19.53
N ASP A 586 2.33 45.99 -19.93
CA ASP A 586 3.15 44.81 -19.75
C ASP A 586 3.74 44.28 -21.07
N ASP A 587 4.96 43.74 -20.99
CA ASP A 587 5.72 43.29 -22.17
C ASP A 587 5.08 42.08 -22.87
N GLN A 588 4.48 41.15 -22.11
CA GLN A 588 4.00 39.88 -22.67
C GLN A 588 2.76 40.09 -23.53
N THR A 589 1.84 40.96 -23.12
CA THR A 589 0.68 41.36 -23.93
C THR A 589 1.12 41.99 -25.25
N ARG A 590 2.10 42.91 -25.23
CA ARG A 590 2.61 43.55 -26.46
C ARG A 590 3.26 42.54 -27.40
N ILE A 591 4.08 41.62 -26.86
CA ILE A 591 4.70 40.53 -27.63
C ILE A 591 3.62 39.66 -28.29
N ASN A 592 2.67 39.16 -27.51
CA ASN A 592 1.64 38.25 -28.01
C ASN A 592 0.70 38.93 -29.02
N ALA A 593 0.32 40.18 -28.79
CA ALA A 593 -0.47 40.98 -29.74
C ALA A 593 0.27 41.15 -31.09
N SER A 594 1.58 41.42 -31.06
CA SER A 594 2.37 41.55 -32.29
C SER A 594 2.44 40.24 -33.09
N ILE A 595 2.49 39.10 -32.40
CA ILE A 595 2.47 37.76 -33.03
C ILE A 595 1.09 37.48 -33.62
N ALA A 596 0.02 37.79 -32.89
CA ALA A 596 -1.35 37.59 -33.35
C ALA A 596 -1.65 38.39 -34.62
N LEU A 597 -1.26 39.67 -34.66
CA LEU A 597 -1.39 40.49 -35.87
C LEU A 597 -0.56 39.96 -37.03
N LEU A 598 0.67 39.48 -36.76
CA LEU A 598 1.54 38.94 -37.80
C LEU A 598 0.92 37.70 -38.47
N ARG A 599 0.37 36.79 -37.66
CA ARG A 599 -0.27 35.57 -38.14
C ARG A 599 -1.61 35.85 -38.84
N ALA A 600 -2.44 36.73 -38.27
CA ALA A 600 -3.73 37.09 -38.84
C ALA A 600 -3.60 37.95 -40.13
N GLY A 601 -2.52 38.73 -40.23
CA GLY A 601 -2.33 39.73 -41.27
C GLY A 601 -2.21 39.18 -42.69
N GLU A 602 -1.86 37.90 -42.87
CA GLU A 602 -1.84 37.27 -44.19
C GLU A 602 -3.24 37.16 -44.81
N ALA A 603 -4.30 36.99 -43.99
CA ALA A 603 -5.67 36.86 -44.48
C ALA A 603 -6.21 38.19 -45.04
N ASN A 604 -5.89 39.31 -44.39
CA ASN A 604 -6.34 40.63 -44.82
C ASN A 604 -5.31 41.74 -44.51
N PRO A 605 -4.29 41.89 -45.38
CA PRO A 605 -3.24 42.90 -45.20
C PRO A 605 -3.78 44.33 -45.10
N GLU A 606 -4.88 44.65 -45.79
CA GLU A 606 -5.48 46.00 -45.77
C GLU A 606 -6.02 46.39 -44.40
N THR A 607 -6.55 45.42 -43.64
CA THR A 607 -7.05 45.67 -42.29
C THR A 607 -5.90 45.98 -41.34
N ILE A 608 -4.80 45.23 -41.43
CA ILE A 608 -3.58 45.53 -40.68
C ILE A 608 -2.96 46.87 -41.14
N ARG A 609 -2.99 47.17 -42.44
CA ARG A 609 -2.49 48.44 -43.00
C ARG A 609 -3.20 49.65 -42.38
N ALA A 610 -4.48 49.52 -42.03
CA ALA A 610 -5.25 50.57 -41.37
C ALA A 610 -4.71 50.90 -39.96
N GLU A 611 -4.08 49.93 -39.29
CA GLU A 611 -3.50 50.07 -37.95
C GLU A 611 -2.08 50.67 -37.94
N SER A 612 -1.73 51.42 -39.00
CA SER A 612 -0.41 52.01 -39.20
C SER A 612 0.11 52.88 -38.04
N GLU A 613 -0.76 53.54 -37.28
CA GLU A 613 -0.37 54.33 -36.11
C GLU A 613 0.13 53.43 -34.97
N HIS A 614 -0.57 52.33 -34.69
CA HIS A 614 -0.14 51.34 -33.70
C HIS A 614 1.16 50.65 -34.12
N LEU A 615 1.28 50.26 -35.39
CA LEU A 615 2.52 49.68 -35.94
C LEU A 615 3.69 50.66 -35.85
N ALA A 616 3.44 51.95 -36.14
CA ALA A 616 4.45 52.98 -35.98
C ALA A 616 4.84 53.17 -34.51
N ALA A 617 3.92 53.08 -33.55
CA ALA A 617 4.29 53.14 -32.13
C ALA A 617 5.17 51.95 -31.72
N ALA A 618 4.82 50.74 -32.15
CA ALA A 618 5.53 49.49 -31.84
C ALA A 618 6.99 49.45 -32.34
N LEU A 619 7.37 50.29 -33.31
CA LEU A 619 8.76 50.44 -33.75
C LEU A 619 9.70 51.01 -32.66
N ASP A 620 9.17 51.66 -31.62
CA ASP A 620 9.95 52.18 -30.49
C ASP A 620 9.86 51.29 -29.23
N ASP A 621 9.29 50.07 -29.34
CA ASP A 621 9.09 49.19 -28.19
C ASP A 621 10.43 48.79 -27.54
N SER A 622 10.42 48.60 -26.22
CA SER A 622 11.59 48.11 -25.49
C SER A 622 11.99 46.68 -25.90
N ARG A 623 11.03 45.85 -26.33
CA ARG A 623 11.23 44.45 -26.71
C ARG A 623 11.57 44.33 -28.19
N ALA A 624 12.72 43.72 -28.49
CA ALA A 624 13.17 43.49 -29.87
C ALA A 624 12.15 42.70 -30.71
N ALA A 625 11.52 41.68 -30.12
CA ALA A 625 10.49 40.88 -30.80
C ALA A 625 9.30 41.74 -31.31
N VAL A 626 8.84 42.71 -30.51
CA VAL A 626 7.75 43.62 -30.92
C VAL A 626 8.21 44.51 -32.08
N ARG A 627 9.42 45.08 -32.00
CA ARG A 627 9.99 45.91 -33.08
C ARG A 627 10.18 45.12 -34.38
N ALA A 628 10.70 43.89 -34.30
CA ALA A 628 10.89 43.01 -35.45
C ALA A 628 9.56 42.63 -36.12
N ASN A 629 8.56 42.28 -35.31
CA ASN A 629 7.21 41.99 -35.80
C ASN A 629 6.55 43.22 -36.42
N ALA A 630 6.71 44.41 -35.81
CA ALA A 630 6.21 45.66 -36.37
C ALA A 630 6.83 45.98 -37.73
N CYS A 631 8.15 45.84 -37.88
CA CYS A 631 8.82 45.99 -39.19
C CYS A 631 8.28 44.99 -40.21
N THR A 632 8.11 43.73 -39.81
CA THR A 632 7.59 42.67 -40.68
C THR A 632 6.16 42.98 -41.13
N LEU A 633 5.28 43.37 -40.21
CA LEU A 633 3.91 43.81 -40.48
C LEU A 633 3.88 44.98 -41.46
N ILE A 634 4.67 46.04 -41.20
CA ILE A 634 4.75 47.22 -42.06
C ILE A 634 5.17 46.85 -43.48
N GLY A 635 6.19 46.00 -43.65
CA GLY A 635 6.63 45.59 -44.97
C GLY A 635 5.65 44.64 -45.67
N ASN A 636 4.96 43.78 -44.93
CA ASN A 636 3.94 42.86 -45.47
C ASN A 636 2.70 43.61 -45.99
N THR A 637 2.29 44.67 -45.29
CA THR A 637 1.04 45.38 -45.56
C THR A 637 1.23 46.71 -46.28
N GLU A 638 2.48 47.09 -46.55
CA GLU A 638 2.87 48.41 -47.04
C GLU A 638 2.27 49.54 -46.18
N ALA A 639 2.30 49.37 -44.86
CA ALA A 639 1.73 50.35 -43.93
C ALA A 639 2.44 51.71 -44.09
N PRO A 640 1.69 52.84 -44.14
CA PRO A 640 2.26 54.16 -44.36
C PRO A 640 3.06 54.64 -43.14
N VAL A 641 4.34 54.26 -43.08
CA VAL A 641 5.29 54.65 -42.03
C VAL A 641 6.48 55.41 -42.65
N SER A 642 7.13 56.26 -41.85
CA SER A 642 8.27 57.05 -42.32
C SER A 642 9.44 56.16 -42.77
N MET A 643 9.78 56.22 -44.05
CA MET A 643 10.95 55.57 -44.63
C MET A 643 12.25 55.92 -43.89
N THR A 644 12.42 57.21 -43.55
CA THR A 644 13.59 57.69 -42.79
C THR A 644 13.69 57.02 -41.43
N ARG A 645 12.54 56.76 -40.79
CA ARG A 645 12.50 56.08 -39.50
C ARG A 645 12.92 54.61 -39.63
N LEU A 646 12.41 53.88 -40.62
CA LEU A 646 12.82 52.49 -40.88
C LEU A 646 14.31 52.37 -41.20
N LYS A 647 14.85 53.26 -42.04
CA LYS A 647 16.30 53.29 -42.35
C LYS A 647 17.16 53.53 -41.11
N ARG A 648 16.74 54.43 -40.22
CA ARG A 648 17.43 54.65 -38.94
C ARG A 648 17.40 53.40 -38.07
N ILE A 649 16.26 52.70 -37.98
CA ILE A 649 16.17 51.43 -37.24
C ILE A 649 17.10 50.37 -37.86
N ALA A 650 17.12 50.27 -39.18
CA ALA A 650 18.02 49.35 -39.90
C ALA A 650 19.52 49.61 -39.62
N GLU A 651 19.90 50.86 -39.38
CA GLU A 651 21.29 51.24 -39.08
C GLU A 651 21.64 51.12 -37.59
N ASP A 652 20.74 51.56 -36.71
CA ASP A 652 21.07 51.87 -35.30
C ASP A 652 20.46 50.90 -34.26
N ASP A 653 19.49 50.05 -34.62
CA ASP A 653 18.85 49.16 -33.64
C ASP A 653 19.86 48.17 -33.04
N PRO A 654 19.89 47.95 -31.72
CA PRO A 654 20.84 47.02 -31.10
C PRO A 654 20.65 45.57 -31.56
N ASP A 655 19.43 45.18 -31.92
CA ASP A 655 19.09 43.81 -32.30
C ASP A 655 19.27 43.56 -33.80
N GLU A 656 19.97 42.49 -34.16
CA GLU A 656 20.29 42.16 -35.56
C GLU A 656 19.06 41.81 -36.37
N GLU A 657 18.12 41.05 -35.80
CA GLU A 657 16.89 40.68 -36.49
C GLU A 657 16.05 41.93 -36.77
N VAL A 658 15.95 42.84 -35.80
CA VAL A 658 15.22 44.10 -35.99
C VAL A 658 15.84 44.92 -37.13
N ARG A 659 17.17 45.02 -37.19
CA ARG A 659 17.85 45.72 -38.30
C ARG A 659 17.51 45.10 -39.66
N GLU A 660 17.58 43.78 -39.77
CA GLU A 660 17.25 43.05 -41.01
C GLU A 660 15.79 43.26 -41.43
N LYS A 661 14.83 43.14 -40.50
CA LYS A 661 13.40 43.35 -40.81
C LYS A 661 13.11 44.80 -41.19
N ALA A 662 13.77 45.77 -40.55
CA ALA A 662 13.61 47.19 -40.86
C ALA A 662 14.15 47.55 -42.24
N GLU A 663 15.33 47.02 -42.62
CA GLU A 663 15.87 47.19 -43.98
C GLU A 663 14.92 46.60 -45.01
N TRP A 664 14.45 45.37 -44.79
CA TRP A 664 13.49 44.72 -45.67
C TRP A 664 12.18 45.53 -45.80
N ALA A 665 11.61 46.00 -44.68
CA ALA A 665 10.39 46.80 -44.69
C ALA A 665 10.57 48.14 -45.44
N ALA A 666 11.75 48.77 -45.30
CA ALA A 666 12.10 49.97 -46.06
C ALA A 666 12.14 49.71 -47.57
N THR A 667 12.54 48.52 -48.03
CA THR A 667 12.48 48.20 -49.48
C THR A 667 11.06 47.96 -50.01
N ARG A 668 10.10 47.64 -49.12
CA ARG A 668 8.71 47.35 -49.49
C ARG A 668 7.86 48.60 -49.68
N ILE A 669 8.12 49.65 -48.90
CA ILE A 669 7.31 50.89 -48.91
C ILE A 669 7.97 52.05 -49.69
N GLU A 670 9.02 51.75 -50.46
CA GLU A 670 9.68 52.65 -51.41
C GLU A 670 8.87 52.79 -52.71
#